data_AF-A0A6P7GBZ9-F1
#
_entry.id   AF-A0A6P7GBZ9-F1
#
_cell.length_a   1.000
_cell.length_b   1.000
_cell.length_c   1.000
_cell.angle_alpha   90.00
_cell.angle_beta   90.00
_cell.angle_gamma   90.00
#
_symmetry.space_group_name_H-M   'P 1'
#
loop_
_entity.id
_entity.type
_entity.pdbx_description
1 polymer ?
#
loop_
_entity_poly.entity_id
_entity_poly.type
_entity_poly.pdbx_seq_one_letter_code
_entity_poly.pdbx_strand_id
1 'polypeptide(L)'
;MDPKKARRPEEGIAYQMLLQALFALSGIKNFSNWTISNEVTSAGKFDDLVFESDEKCMLLQAKVKSGMTYTKDFMAVSPIKKICEFSIAMYLLSYITFKKSFKITRNSLILCTAATLKVADIMDELPANEYLQQIFGNKILMYKIKNEEEMVEKLLDTVEQFKNNIDDKDSNEEKKQWKRLVIDREDIKSFISSFVVVNIKLKKIKSLIKSKLSELKYEFPISSYEYVKDHVEEWSNLSLNNFVPMTKDYLMFILYGEYNRNFLQKLVNTKIYFKESYQFNSGNIICVQAHDNIAIYLLKILRSIQKSEASSSPIEENTLCLMQEMVNTVHTMKYTMEYKVISDMINTFRCNKIKYLVVSFLSLNEDQALELYKKIYMITREDPSKKVFIIIKENDLQKRETLVKIINDKIYFNSLETDTQQYILSKKISFQGELVTLMNLINNIKNINSDEIEIDECLTKIIFNEDNYSIGSNLQTQSKPEQFYFERSLKANSEVFPETKFFEKINKNILVVTGPPGEGKTTLLKQIVSLKKAKDKIDSKLTWIINVDLKKSKQFFRNAIGKTLSDLLCHNENITPASSYLAQFERKLIESMNKILIIDGLDENCLEDIEKIRNLFVDQNSLQDLNISLVIIGARDYDFILKKLRILDGCELVRFSPFSPRDQSSFLKGYLNKLIPANTEHDIFEKVTNFAPAFKDICSTPLSLQMVSKIIKNKISKGDSIESSLKVFYNVSNLYHFYSYYLGVRKDEFAQDDDIYRLAFDRYIYSLRKLAASNLFSDHLLSLLNVDASFEIGKDALNVGVLKEAHEGYEFVHKTFEEYFAAELIWDCLNKKKLSYEVLLEILNTVFLNNQYVGVSDFFEKILEINQDKDIVSRISMEYNLALTKVNWRRDISLLCFREYICIIKLVFSNYTFFADVLNIESMSGEAPLHISCLYPSLDKYIVKEGLDVNKADENSLTYITCT
;
A
#
# COMPACT_ATOMS: atom_id res chain seq x y z
N MET A 1 -27.26 -53.07 -1.02
CA MET A 1 -28.43 -52.65 -1.82
C MET A 1 -29.36 -53.84 -1.98
N ASP A 2 -30.62 -53.71 -1.56
CA ASP A 2 -31.66 -54.73 -1.65
C ASP A 2 -32.38 -54.63 -3.03
N PRO A 3 -32.43 -55.69 -3.86
CA PRO A 3 -32.71 -55.57 -5.29
C PRO A 3 -34.22 -55.59 -5.64
N LYS A 4 -35.03 -54.76 -4.98
CA LYS A 4 -36.50 -54.69 -5.21
C LYS A 4 -37.08 -53.29 -5.44
N LYS A 5 -36.34 -52.33 -6.02
CA LYS A 5 -36.92 -51.05 -6.49
C LYS A 5 -37.06 -51.02 -8.02
N ALA A 6 -38.30 -51.17 -8.49
CA ALA A 6 -38.68 -51.06 -9.89
C ALA A 6 -38.65 -49.60 -10.40
N ARG A 7 -38.42 -49.47 -11.71
CA ARG A 7 -38.21 -48.25 -12.51
C ARG A 7 -39.24 -47.12 -12.29
N ARG A 8 -38.93 -46.17 -11.39
CA ARG A 8 -38.95 -44.67 -11.48
C ARG A 8 -38.54 -44.09 -10.10
N PRO A 9 -37.42 -44.51 -9.49
CA PRO A 9 -37.14 -44.22 -8.07
C PRO A 9 -36.66 -42.78 -7.82
N GLU A 10 -36.12 -42.11 -8.84
CA GLU A 10 -35.39 -40.85 -8.71
C GLU A 10 -36.28 -39.65 -8.33
N GLU A 11 -37.48 -39.52 -8.90
CA GLU A 11 -38.36 -38.36 -8.63
C GLU A 11 -38.98 -38.39 -7.23
N GLY A 12 -39.33 -39.59 -6.72
CA GLY A 12 -39.93 -39.74 -5.39
C GLY A 12 -38.92 -39.45 -4.28
N ILE A 13 -37.71 -40.00 -4.41
CA ILE A 13 -36.59 -39.77 -3.49
C ILE A 13 -36.21 -38.28 -3.51
N ALA A 14 -36.06 -37.67 -4.70
CA ALA A 14 -35.75 -36.25 -4.82
C ALA A 14 -36.82 -35.35 -4.17
N TYR A 15 -38.09 -35.71 -4.25
CA TYR A 15 -39.16 -34.94 -3.61
C TYR A 15 -39.12 -35.02 -2.08
N GLN A 16 -38.87 -36.20 -1.53
CA GLN A 16 -38.66 -36.39 -0.09
C GLN A 16 -37.46 -35.58 0.42
N MET A 17 -36.31 -35.65 -0.27
CA MET A 17 -35.10 -34.90 0.10
C MET A 17 -35.31 -33.39 0.09
N LEU A 18 -36.06 -32.86 -0.89
CA LEU A 18 -36.36 -31.43 -0.91
C LEU A 18 -37.33 -31.00 0.19
N LEU A 19 -38.26 -31.88 0.60
CA LEU A 19 -39.08 -31.61 1.78
C LEU A 19 -38.24 -31.61 3.05
N GLN A 20 -37.30 -32.54 3.21
CA GLN A 20 -36.35 -32.56 4.32
C GLN A 20 -35.55 -31.25 4.40
N ALA A 21 -34.96 -30.80 3.29
CA ALA A 21 -34.24 -29.53 3.24
C ALA A 21 -35.14 -28.32 3.58
N LEU A 22 -36.39 -28.30 3.09
CA LEU A 22 -37.34 -27.23 3.38
C LEU A 22 -37.72 -27.18 4.87
N PHE A 23 -38.00 -28.34 5.48
CA PHE A 23 -38.29 -28.43 6.92
C PHE A 23 -37.08 -27.98 7.75
N ALA A 24 -35.87 -28.40 7.38
CA ALA A 24 -34.66 -28.04 8.12
C ALA A 24 -34.43 -26.53 8.10
N LEU A 25 -34.49 -25.91 6.92
CA LEU A 25 -34.33 -24.46 6.77
C LEU A 25 -35.43 -23.66 7.46
N SER A 26 -36.65 -24.19 7.47
CA SER A 26 -37.78 -23.58 8.19
C SER A 26 -37.63 -23.70 9.70
N GLY A 27 -36.99 -24.78 10.17
CA GLY A 27 -36.60 -25.02 11.55
C GLY A 27 -35.75 -23.90 12.14
N ILE A 28 -34.73 -23.42 11.40
CA ILE A 28 -33.70 -22.49 11.91
C ILE A 28 -34.29 -21.25 12.61
N LYS A 29 -35.31 -20.64 12.00
CA LYS A 29 -35.87 -19.36 12.45
C LYS A 29 -37.12 -19.49 13.30
N ASN A 30 -37.91 -20.53 13.06
CA ASN A 30 -39.27 -20.60 13.54
C ASN A 30 -39.45 -21.57 14.71
N PHE A 31 -38.47 -22.45 14.97
CA PHE A 31 -38.60 -23.51 15.96
C PHE A 31 -37.35 -23.59 16.85
N SER A 32 -37.55 -23.96 18.10
CA SER A 32 -36.49 -24.25 19.07
C SER A 32 -36.35 -25.76 19.30
N ASN A 33 -35.12 -26.21 19.61
CA ASN A 33 -34.77 -27.60 19.94
C ASN A 33 -35.34 -28.66 18.98
N TRP A 34 -35.30 -28.38 17.68
CA TRP A 34 -35.90 -29.26 16.69
C TRP A 34 -34.94 -30.35 16.17
N THR A 35 -35.52 -31.49 15.80
CA THR A 35 -34.84 -32.61 15.14
C THR A 35 -35.65 -33.09 13.94
N ILE A 36 -34.97 -33.45 12.86
CA ILE A 36 -35.56 -34.14 11.71
C ILE A 36 -34.97 -35.55 11.64
N SER A 37 -35.85 -36.53 11.54
CA SER A 37 -35.50 -37.92 11.31
C SER A 37 -36.16 -38.41 10.02
N ASN A 38 -35.46 -39.26 9.26
CA ASN A 38 -35.99 -39.86 8.02
C ASN A 38 -36.13 -41.38 8.18
N GLU A 39 -37.05 -41.96 7.40
CA GLU A 39 -37.34 -43.40 7.37
C GLU A 39 -37.62 -44.00 8.77
N VAL A 40 -38.38 -43.26 9.59
CA VAL A 40 -38.71 -43.66 10.97
C VAL A 40 -39.80 -44.72 10.94
N THR A 41 -39.42 -45.99 10.86
CA THR A 41 -40.36 -47.13 10.74
C THR A 41 -41.47 -47.15 11.81
N SER A 42 -41.20 -46.64 13.02
CA SER A 42 -42.20 -46.52 14.09
C SER A 42 -43.31 -45.50 13.81
N ALA A 43 -43.13 -44.58 12.85
CA ALA A 43 -44.13 -43.62 12.37
C ALA A 43 -45.08 -44.22 11.31
N GLY A 44 -44.97 -45.51 11.01
CA GLY A 44 -45.87 -46.25 10.13
C GLY A 44 -45.93 -45.66 8.72
N LYS A 45 -47.09 -45.17 8.28
CA LYS A 45 -47.32 -44.55 6.97
C LYS A 45 -47.00 -43.06 6.92
N PHE A 46 -46.25 -42.54 7.90
CA PHE A 46 -45.72 -41.18 7.91
C PHE A 46 -44.23 -41.20 8.28
N ASP A 47 -43.52 -42.19 7.76
CA ASP A 47 -42.12 -42.52 8.06
C ASP A 47 -41.11 -41.72 7.23
N ASP A 48 -41.52 -41.06 6.14
CA ASP A 48 -40.60 -40.37 5.23
C ASP A 48 -39.87 -39.19 5.91
N LEU A 49 -40.53 -38.48 6.83
CA LEU A 49 -39.96 -37.38 7.61
C LEU A 49 -40.71 -37.21 8.93
N VAL A 50 -39.99 -37.24 10.04
CA VAL A 50 -40.49 -36.90 11.38
C VAL A 50 -39.76 -35.65 11.85
N PHE A 51 -40.51 -34.55 12.08
CA PHE A 51 -40.02 -33.30 12.63
C PHE A 51 -40.52 -33.17 14.07
N GLU A 52 -39.61 -33.08 15.02
CA GLU A 52 -39.93 -32.89 16.43
C GLU A 52 -39.31 -31.59 16.92
N SER A 53 -40.02 -30.88 17.80
CA SER A 53 -39.60 -29.64 18.46
C SER A 53 -40.33 -29.53 19.79
N ASP A 54 -39.93 -28.59 20.64
CA ASP A 54 -40.62 -28.34 21.92
C ASP A 54 -42.10 -27.99 21.73
N GLU A 55 -42.43 -27.35 20.60
CA GLU A 55 -43.76 -26.85 20.28
C GLU A 55 -44.63 -27.87 19.53
N LYS A 56 -44.01 -28.66 18.64
CA LYS A 56 -44.73 -29.49 17.66
C LYS A 56 -43.98 -30.75 17.26
N CYS A 57 -44.74 -31.84 17.10
CA CYS A 57 -44.33 -33.05 16.38
C CYS A 57 -45.11 -33.11 15.07
N MET A 58 -44.45 -33.20 13.91
CA MET A 58 -45.06 -33.35 12.59
C MET A 58 -44.50 -34.58 11.89
N LEU A 59 -45.37 -35.49 11.49
CA LEU A 59 -45.03 -36.71 10.77
C LEU A 59 -45.53 -36.57 9.33
N LEU A 60 -44.66 -36.82 8.36
CA LEU A 60 -44.91 -36.55 6.96
C LEU A 60 -44.73 -37.79 6.10
N GLN A 61 -45.67 -37.98 5.17
CA GLN A 61 -45.54 -38.87 4.03
C GLN A 61 -45.43 -38.03 2.76
N ALA A 62 -44.39 -38.30 1.96
CA ALA A 62 -44.12 -37.73 0.66
C ALA A 62 -44.63 -38.67 -0.45
N LYS A 63 -45.45 -38.16 -1.37
CA LYS A 63 -45.93 -38.91 -2.55
C LYS A 63 -45.77 -38.12 -3.85
N VAL A 64 -45.08 -38.72 -4.83
CA VAL A 64 -44.97 -38.18 -6.20
C VAL A 64 -45.45 -39.23 -7.20
N LYS A 65 -46.50 -38.91 -7.95
CA LYS A 65 -46.95 -39.73 -9.08
C LYS A 65 -47.43 -38.88 -10.24
N SER A 66 -46.94 -39.19 -11.44
CA SER A 66 -47.41 -38.63 -12.72
C SER A 66 -48.51 -39.52 -13.32
N GLY A 67 -49.78 -39.06 -13.35
CA GLY A 67 -50.87 -39.73 -14.06
C GLY A 67 -52.24 -39.68 -13.35
N MET A 68 -53.33 -39.67 -14.12
CA MET A 68 -54.72 -39.54 -13.62
C MET A 68 -55.30 -40.78 -12.92
N THR A 69 -54.65 -41.95 -13.01
CA THR A 69 -55.24 -43.24 -12.63
C THR A 69 -55.15 -43.60 -11.14
N TYR A 70 -54.31 -42.91 -10.34
CA TYR A 70 -53.97 -43.37 -8.97
C TYR A 70 -54.50 -42.49 -7.82
N THR A 71 -55.09 -41.33 -8.10
CA THR A 71 -55.71 -40.46 -7.07
C THR A 71 -57.24 -40.57 -7.03
N LYS A 72 -57.81 -41.57 -7.73
CA LYS A 72 -59.25 -41.63 -7.98
C LYS A 72 -60.13 -42.10 -6.81
N ASP A 73 -59.58 -42.67 -5.75
CA ASP A 73 -60.38 -43.01 -4.55
C ASP A 73 -59.56 -42.87 -3.26
N PHE A 74 -59.53 -41.67 -2.65
CA PHE A 74 -59.05 -41.50 -1.27
C PHE A 74 -59.83 -42.38 -0.28
N MET A 75 -61.06 -42.78 -0.64
CA MET A 75 -61.94 -43.66 0.11
C MET A 75 -61.85 -45.13 -0.35
N ALA A 76 -60.77 -45.52 -1.05
CA ALA A 76 -60.62 -46.90 -1.52
C ALA A 76 -60.58 -47.90 -0.36
N VAL A 77 -61.45 -48.92 -0.45
CA VAL A 77 -61.60 -50.00 0.55
C VAL A 77 -60.79 -51.26 0.21
N SER A 78 -60.07 -51.29 -0.91
CA SER A 78 -59.24 -52.44 -1.28
C SER A 78 -57.83 -52.33 -0.69
N PRO A 79 -57.30 -53.35 0.02
CA PRO A 79 -55.94 -53.33 0.57
C PRO A 79 -54.83 -53.73 -0.42
N ILE A 80 -55.13 -53.72 -1.73
CA ILE A 80 -54.18 -54.05 -2.81
C ILE A 80 -53.25 -52.86 -3.05
N LYS A 81 -51.94 -53.05 -2.79
CA LYS A 81 -50.90 -52.00 -2.77
C LYS A 81 -50.88 -51.06 -4.00
N LYS A 82 -51.21 -51.54 -5.21
CA LYS A 82 -51.24 -50.70 -6.42
C LYS A 82 -52.46 -49.76 -6.50
N ILE A 83 -53.55 -50.07 -5.79
CA ILE A 83 -54.84 -49.37 -5.83
C ILE A 83 -54.99 -48.44 -4.61
N CYS A 84 -54.33 -48.74 -3.49
CA CYS A 84 -54.58 -48.11 -2.20
C CYS A 84 -53.53 -47.11 -1.69
N GLU A 85 -52.56 -46.69 -2.49
CA GLU A 85 -51.44 -45.87 -1.99
C GLU A 85 -51.84 -44.50 -1.40
N PHE A 86 -53.03 -44.00 -1.73
CA PHE A 86 -53.63 -42.77 -1.19
C PHE A 86 -54.84 -43.04 -0.28
N SER A 87 -55.16 -44.31 0.05
CA SER A 87 -56.33 -44.65 0.85
C SER A 87 -56.23 -44.05 2.26
N ILE A 88 -57.22 -43.24 2.64
CA ILE A 88 -57.33 -42.64 3.97
C ILE A 88 -57.38 -43.73 5.04
N ALA A 89 -58.05 -44.86 4.77
CA ALA A 89 -58.15 -45.96 5.72
C ALA A 89 -56.77 -46.49 6.13
N MET A 90 -55.81 -46.55 5.20
CA MET A 90 -54.43 -46.95 5.52
C MET A 90 -53.72 -45.96 6.44
N TYR A 91 -53.83 -44.66 6.16
CA TYR A 91 -53.22 -43.64 7.00
C TYR A 91 -53.83 -43.60 8.40
N LEU A 92 -55.15 -43.81 8.50
CA LEU A 92 -55.87 -43.87 9.76
C LEU A 92 -55.47 -45.10 10.58
N LEU A 93 -55.50 -46.30 9.99
CA LEU A 93 -55.09 -47.54 10.66
C LEU A 93 -53.64 -47.47 11.14
N SER A 94 -52.76 -46.91 10.30
CA SER A 94 -51.38 -46.64 10.69
C SER A 94 -51.31 -45.68 11.87
N TYR A 95 -52.05 -44.57 11.84
CA TYR A 95 -52.09 -43.59 12.94
C TYR A 95 -52.51 -44.23 14.27
N ILE A 96 -53.57 -45.04 14.28
CA ILE A 96 -54.03 -45.72 15.50
C ILE A 96 -52.94 -46.62 16.09
N THR A 97 -52.08 -47.17 15.24
CA THR A 97 -50.98 -48.05 15.66
C THR A 97 -49.84 -47.27 16.36
N PHE A 98 -49.50 -46.06 15.90
CA PHE A 98 -48.36 -45.29 16.44
C PHE A 98 -48.74 -44.07 17.30
N LYS A 99 -50.02 -43.69 17.41
CA LYS A 99 -50.46 -42.45 18.08
C LYS A 99 -50.01 -42.30 19.53
N LYS A 100 -49.66 -43.40 20.21
CA LYS A 100 -49.12 -43.38 21.59
C LYS A 100 -47.61 -43.13 21.65
N SER A 101 -46.89 -43.36 20.55
CA SER A 101 -45.45 -43.20 20.44
C SER A 101 -45.00 -41.77 20.13
N PHE A 102 -45.93 -40.93 19.65
CA PHE A 102 -45.65 -39.55 19.23
C PHE A 102 -46.68 -38.59 19.84
N LYS A 103 -46.25 -37.36 20.16
CA LYS A 103 -47.12 -36.30 20.67
C LYS A 103 -47.92 -35.64 19.53
N ILE A 104 -48.91 -36.36 19.00
CA ILE A 104 -49.72 -35.91 17.86
C ILE A 104 -50.68 -34.80 18.29
N THR A 105 -50.64 -33.66 17.60
CA THR A 105 -51.56 -32.52 17.79
C THR A 105 -52.30 -32.19 16.49
N ARG A 106 -53.20 -31.22 16.53
CA ARG A 106 -53.94 -30.74 15.33
C ARG A 106 -52.98 -30.43 14.16
N ASN A 107 -53.29 -30.95 12.96
CA ASN A 107 -52.49 -30.79 11.73
C ASN A 107 -51.03 -31.28 11.81
N SER A 108 -50.77 -32.35 12.58
CA SER A 108 -49.43 -32.94 12.73
C SER A 108 -49.14 -34.09 11.76
N LEU A 109 -50.18 -34.70 11.18
CA LEU A 109 -50.02 -35.80 10.22
C LEU A 109 -50.17 -35.23 8.81
N ILE A 110 -49.09 -35.20 8.05
CA ILE A 110 -49.01 -34.46 6.79
C ILE A 110 -48.82 -35.43 5.63
N LEU A 111 -49.77 -35.45 4.70
CA LEU A 111 -49.56 -36.05 3.39
C LEU A 111 -49.13 -34.96 2.41
N CYS A 112 -47.84 -34.90 2.09
CA CYS A 112 -47.31 -34.00 1.06
C CYS A 112 -47.31 -34.69 -0.29
N THR A 113 -47.96 -34.07 -1.28
CA THR A 113 -48.08 -34.65 -2.61
C THR A 113 -47.93 -33.61 -3.72
N ALA A 114 -47.33 -34.03 -4.84
CA ALA A 114 -47.31 -33.26 -6.09
C ALA A 114 -48.42 -33.66 -7.07
N ALA A 115 -49.26 -34.64 -6.69
CA ALA A 115 -50.33 -35.16 -7.55
C ALA A 115 -51.55 -34.24 -7.57
N THR A 116 -52.29 -34.26 -8.68
CA THR A 116 -53.60 -33.60 -8.76
C THR A 116 -54.61 -34.36 -7.90
N LEU A 117 -55.22 -33.66 -6.94
CA LEU A 117 -56.20 -34.21 -6.00
C LEU A 117 -57.62 -33.94 -6.48
N LYS A 118 -58.50 -34.94 -6.43
CA LYS A 118 -59.95 -34.81 -6.64
C LYS A 118 -60.66 -35.16 -5.33
N VAL A 119 -60.68 -34.22 -4.39
CA VAL A 119 -61.08 -34.48 -2.99
C VAL A 119 -62.13 -33.51 -2.45
N ALA A 120 -62.75 -32.67 -3.30
CA ALA A 120 -63.71 -31.65 -2.87
C ALA A 120 -64.94 -32.22 -2.12
N ASP A 121 -65.33 -33.46 -2.42
CA ASP A 121 -66.45 -34.11 -1.75
C ASP A 121 -66.12 -34.52 -0.31
N ILE A 122 -64.84 -34.73 0.00
CA ILE A 122 -64.36 -35.29 1.29
C ILE A 122 -63.51 -34.33 2.11
N MET A 123 -62.92 -33.30 1.49
CA MET A 123 -61.99 -32.38 2.13
C MET A 123 -62.29 -30.93 1.77
N ASP A 124 -62.14 -30.05 2.76
CA ASP A 124 -62.16 -28.60 2.59
C ASP A 124 -60.76 -28.09 2.25
N GLU A 125 -60.69 -27.16 1.29
CA GLU A 125 -59.49 -26.40 0.99
C GLU A 125 -59.40 -25.18 1.90
N LEU A 126 -58.33 -25.12 2.70
CA LEU A 126 -58.14 -24.11 3.72
C LEU A 126 -56.75 -23.45 3.54
N PRO A 127 -56.58 -22.18 3.97
CA PRO A 127 -55.25 -21.62 4.10
C PRO A 127 -54.43 -22.45 5.09
N ALA A 128 -53.14 -22.64 4.82
CA ALA A 128 -52.23 -23.29 5.75
C ALA A 128 -52.33 -22.64 7.15
N ASN A 129 -52.24 -23.42 8.23
CA ASN A 129 -52.15 -22.87 9.58
C ASN A 129 -50.79 -22.19 9.82
N GLU A 130 -50.64 -21.44 10.91
CA GLU A 130 -49.41 -20.70 11.24
C GLU A 130 -48.13 -21.55 11.09
N TYR A 131 -48.09 -22.74 11.69
CA TYR A 131 -46.93 -23.64 11.60
C TYR A 131 -46.62 -24.14 10.19
N LEU A 132 -47.65 -24.49 9.41
CA LEU A 132 -47.48 -24.91 8.01
C LEU A 132 -47.13 -23.71 7.12
N GLN A 133 -47.59 -22.50 7.44
CA GLN A 133 -47.16 -21.27 6.76
C GLN A 133 -45.69 -20.96 7.02
N GLN A 134 -45.19 -21.20 8.23
CA GLN A 134 -43.77 -21.05 8.54
C GLN A 134 -42.87 -21.95 7.66
N ILE A 135 -43.36 -23.15 7.30
CA ILE A 135 -42.66 -24.14 6.46
C ILE A 135 -42.90 -23.90 4.96
N PHE A 136 -44.16 -23.88 4.54
CA PHE A 136 -44.55 -23.88 3.12
C PHE A 136 -44.89 -22.48 2.57
N GLY A 137 -44.99 -21.47 3.43
CA GLY A 137 -45.33 -20.09 3.08
C GLY A 137 -46.84 -19.81 2.99
N ASN A 138 -47.20 -18.52 3.09
CA ASN A 138 -48.59 -18.05 3.24
C ASN A 138 -49.48 -18.26 1.99
N LYS A 139 -48.87 -18.67 0.86
CA LYS A 139 -49.56 -18.87 -0.42
C LYS A 139 -49.93 -20.33 -0.69
N ILE A 140 -49.63 -21.25 0.23
CA ILE A 140 -49.92 -22.68 0.08
C ILE A 140 -51.26 -23.00 0.74
N LEU A 141 -52.08 -23.74 0.00
CA LEU A 141 -53.36 -24.27 0.47
C LEU A 141 -53.16 -25.68 1.02
N MET A 142 -53.88 -25.99 2.08
CA MET A 142 -53.96 -27.32 2.67
C MET A 142 -55.37 -27.87 2.53
N TYR A 143 -55.50 -29.17 2.35
CA TYR A 143 -56.79 -29.85 2.35
C TYR A 143 -56.97 -30.58 3.67
N LYS A 144 -58.14 -30.41 4.29
CA LYS A 144 -58.51 -31.07 5.54
C LYS A 144 -59.80 -31.84 5.37
N ILE A 145 -59.90 -33.03 5.96
CA ILE A 145 -61.14 -33.80 5.93
C ILE A 145 -62.27 -32.97 6.57
N LYS A 146 -63.43 -32.93 5.91
CA LYS A 146 -64.64 -32.24 6.41
C LYS A 146 -64.99 -32.78 7.79
N ASN A 147 -65.09 -31.88 8.76
CA ASN A 147 -65.34 -32.23 10.17
C ASN A 147 -66.84 -32.23 10.47
N GLU A 148 -67.57 -33.13 9.82
CA GLU A 148 -69.02 -33.30 9.92
C GLU A 148 -69.32 -34.74 10.35
N GLU A 149 -70.40 -34.95 11.12
CA GLU A 149 -70.75 -36.30 11.62
C GLU A 149 -70.98 -37.31 10.48
N GLU A 150 -71.54 -36.88 9.34
CA GLU A 150 -71.67 -37.76 8.16
C GLU A 150 -70.32 -38.30 7.67
N MET A 151 -69.29 -37.46 7.69
CA MET A 151 -67.94 -37.85 7.26
C MET A 151 -67.24 -38.75 8.27
N VAL A 152 -67.52 -38.58 9.56
CA VAL A 152 -67.03 -39.49 10.61
C VAL A 152 -67.58 -40.90 10.38
N GLU A 153 -68.90 -41.04 10.17
CA GLU A 153 -69.54 -42.33 9.89
C GLU A 153 -69.02 -42.93 8.58
N LYS A 154 -68.94 -42.13 7.52
CA LYS A 154 -68.44 -42.58 6.22
C LYS A 154 -67.01 -43.11 6.29
N LEU A 155 -66.14 -42.47 7.08
CA LEU A 155 -64.77 -42.95 7.30
C LEU A 155 -64.73 -44.22 8.13
N LEU A 156 -65.57 -44.32 9.17
CA LEU A 156 -65.67 -45.53 9.99
C LEU A 156 -66.10 -46.73 9.14
N ASP A 157 -67.13 -46.57 8.31
CA ASP A 157 -67.58 -47.59 7.36
C ASP A 157 -66.49 -47.96 6.34
N THR A 158 -65.80 -46.96 5.80
CA THR A 158 -64.72 -47.17 4.83
C THR A 158 -63.56 -47.96 5.44
N VAL A 159 -63.19 -47.65 6.70
CA VAL A 159 -62.11 -48.34 7.40
C VAL A 159 -62.51 -49.77 7.76
N GLU A 160 -63.75 -50.02 8.20
CA GLU A 160 -64.22 -51.37 8.47
C GLU A 160 -64.31 -52.23 7.19
N GLN A 161 -64.82 -51.66 6.10
CA GLN A 161 -64.77 -52.33 4.79
C GLN A 161 -63.34 -52.62 4.36
N PHE A 162 -62.41 -51.68 4.58
CA PHE A 162 -60.99 -51.88 4.30
C PHE A 162 -60.40 -53.03 5.12
N LYS A 163 -60.67 -53.10 6.43
CA LYS A 163 -60.24 -54.19 7.31
C LYS A 163 -60.79 -55.54 6.88
N ASN A 164 -62.08 -55.61 6.51
CA ASN A 164 -62.73 -56.83 6.06
C ASN A 164 -62.15 -57.39 4.76
N ASN A 165 -61.66 -56.50 3.89
CA ASN A 165 -61.03 -56.87 2.63
C ASN A 165 -59.57 -57.36 2.78
N ILE A 166 -58.98 -57.33 3.98
CA ILE A 166 -57.64 -57.88 4.24
C ILE A 166 -57.74 -59.41 4.29
N ASP A 167 -56.97 -60.09 3.43
CA ASP A 167 -56.92 -61.55 3.37
C ASP A 167 -56.41 -62.14 4.69
N ASP A 168 -57.11 -63.15 5.23
CA ASP A 168 -56.71 -63.87 6.45
C ASP A 168 -55.37 -64.61 6.29
N LYS A 169 -54.95 -64.86 5.04
CA LYS A 169 -53.65 -65.46 4.70
C LYS A 169 -52.58 -64.43 4.31
N ASP A 170 -52.84 -63.13 4.43
CA ASP A 170 -51.85 -62.09 4.10
C ASP A 170 -50.61 -62.27 4.99
N SER A 171 -49.43 -62.31 4.38
CA SER A 171 -48.15 -62.53 5.09
C SER A 171 -47.62 -61.26 5.76
N ASN A 172 -48.24 -60.09 5.52
CA ASN A 172 -47.83 -58.83 6.11
C ASN A 172 -48.38 -58.66 7.53
N GLU A 173 -47.49 -58.70 8.53
CA GLU A 173 -47.83 -58.53 9.95
C GLU A 173 -48.53 -57.20 10.26
N GLU A 174 -48.20 -56.11 9.56
CA GLU A 174 -48.85 -54.80 9.73
C GLU A 174 -50.36 -54.88 9.40
N LYS A 175 -50.70 -55.57 8.30
CA LYS A 175 -52.10 -55.74 7.89
C LYS A 175 -52.87 -56.68 8.82
N LYS A 176 -52.21 -57.73 9.33
CA LYS A 176 -52.80 -58.61 10.36
C LYS A 176 -53.11 -57.83 11.63
N GLN A 177 -52.22 -56.94 12.04
CA GLN A 177 -52.44 -56.04 13.16
C GLN A 177 -53.64 -55.12 12.90
N TRP A 178 -53.69 -54.47 11.73
CA TRP A 178 -54.81 -53.59 11.36
C TRP A 178 -56.16 -54.27 11.37
N LYS A 179 -56.25 -55.52 10.87
CA LYS A 179 -57.51 -56.29 10.87
C LYS A 179 -58.07 -56.50 12.29
N ARG A 180 -57.20 -56.56 13.31
CA ARG A 180 -57.56 -56.77 14.72
C ARG A 180 -57.80 -55.49 15.52
N LEU A 181 -57.55 -54.31 14.94
CA LEU A 181 -57.72 -53.04 15.65
C LEU A 181 -59.21 -52.77 15.93
N VAL A 182 -59.50 -52.33 17.15
CA VAL A 182 -60.80 -51.75 17.52
C VAL A 182 -60.67 -50.24 17.28
N ILE A 183 -61.63 -49.67 16.54
CA ILE A 183 -61.65 -48.27 16.15
C ILE A 183 -63.01 -47.71 16.56
N ASP A 184 -62.99 -46.58 17.25
CA ASP A 184 -64.21 -45.89 17.67
C ASP A 184 -64.34 -44.52 16.98
N ARG A 185 -65.43 -43.81 17.27
CA ARG A 185 -65.69 -42.48 16.69
C ARG A 185 -64.67 -41.44 17.14
N GLU A 186 -64.15 -41.55 18.36
CA GLU A 186 -63.17 -40.60 18.90
C GLU A 186 -61.81 -40.74 18.19
N ASP A 187 -61.44 -41.97 17.82
CA ASP A 187 -60.28 -42.26 16.98
C ASP A 187 -60.37 -41.59 15.61
N ILE A 188 -61.55 -41.66 14.96
CA ILE A 188 -61.80 -40.99 13.68
C ILE A 188 -61.72 -39.46 13.84
N LYS A 189 -62.42 -38.89 14.84
CA LYS A 189 -62.41 -37.44 15.12
C LYS A 189 -61.00 -36.93 15.43
N SER A 190 -60.25 -37.68 16.23
CA SER A 190 -58.85 -37.38 16.55
C SER A 190 -57.97 -37.38 15.29
N PHE A 191 -58.12 -38.38 14.42
CA PHE A 191 -57.41 -38.44 13.14
C PHE A 191 -57.79 -37.29 12.21
N ILE A 192 -59.08 -36.99 12.01
CA ILE A 192 -59.56 -35.85 11.21
C ILE A 192 -58.96 -34.54 11.72
N SER A 193 -58.88 -34.36 13.04
CA SER A 193 -58.29 -33.16 13.62
C SER A 193 -56.79 -33.04 13.31
N SER A 194 -56.08 -34.17 13.21
CA SER A 194 -54.62 -34.25 13.11
C SER A 194 -54.09 -34.35 11.68
N PHE A 195 -54.89 -34.88 10.75
CA PHE A 195 -54.50 -35.15 9.37
C PHE A 195 -54.75 -33.99 8.41
N VAL A 196 -53.76 -33.69 7.58
CA VAL A 196 -53.81 -32.67 6.53
C VAL A 196 -53.09 -33.14 5.27
N VAL A 197 -53.55 -32.67 4.12
CA VAL A 197 -52.90 -32.90 2.83
C VAL A 197 -52.36 -31.58 2.29
N VAL A 198 -51.06 -31.54 1.98
CA VAL A 198 -50.40 -30.37 1.39
C VAL A 198 -50.06 -30.68 -0.07
N ASN A 199 -50.71 -29.98 -1.00
CA ASN A 199 -50.44 -30.14 -2.42
C ASN A 199 -49.39 -29.13 -2.88
N ILE A 200 -48.17 -29.61 -3.14
CA ILE A 200 -47.06 -28.76 -3.54
C ILE A 200 -46.19 -29.42 -4.60
N LYS A 201 -45.98 -28.73 -5.71
CA LYS A 201 -45.13 -29.18 -6.81
C LYS A 201 -43.64 -29.00 -6.48
N LEU A 202 -42.80 -29.90 -7.01
CA LEU A 202 -41.34 -29.88 -6.85
C LEU A 202 -40.73 -28.49 -7.13
N LYS A 203 -41.10 -27.84 -8.24
CA LYS A 203 -40.58 -26.50 -8.62
C LYS A 203 -40.86 -25.44 -7.55
N LYS A 204 -41.99 -25.54 -6.85
CA LYS A 204 -42.35 -24.60 -5.77
C LYS A 204 -41.54 -24.86 -4.51
N ILE A 205 -41.29 -26.13 -4.14
CA ILE A 205 -40.40 -26.48 -3.02
C ILE A 205 -38.99 -25.90 -3.28
N LYS A 206 -38.43 -26.08 -4.49
CA LYS A 206 -37.13 -25.50 -4.86
C LYS A 206 -37.11 -23.97 -4.69
N SER A 207 -38.17 -23.29 -5.12
CA SER A 207 -38.30 -21.83 -4.95
C SER A 207 -38.39 -21.42 -3.48
N LEU A 208 -39.06 -22.21 -2.62
CA LEU A 208 -39.15 -21.92 -1.19
C LEU A 208 -37.80 -22.12 -0.50
N ILE A 209 -37.06 -23.19 -0.82
CA ILE A 209 -35.70 -23.40 -0.31
C ILE A 209 -34.81 -22.21 -0.65
N LYS A 210 -34.80 -21.76 -1.91
CA LYS A 210 -34.03 -20.58 -2.34
C LYS A 210 -34.43 -19.31 -1.59
N SER A 211 -35.73 -19.09 -1.37
CA SER A 211 -36.23 -17.97 -0.54
C SER A 211 -35.71 -18.07 0.89
N LYS A 212 -35.86 -19.25 1.53
CA LYS A 212 -35.42 -19.48 2.91
C LYS A 212 -33.92 -19.29 3.09
N LEU A 213 -33.11 -19.73 2.11
CA LEU A 213 -31.68 -19.43 2.09
C LEU A 213 -31.45 -17.92 2.03
N SER A 214 -32.07 -17.19 1.10
CA SER A 214 -31.90 -15.72 1.01
C SER A 214 -32.38 -14.94 2.24
N GLU A 215 -33.28 -15.51 3.03
CA GLU A 215 -33.77 -14.89 4.26
C GLU A 215 -32.76 -14.98 5.41
N LEU A 216 -31.81 -15.92 5.39
CA LEU A 216 -30.78 -16.03 6.43
C LEU A 216 -29.84 -14.82 6.28
N LYS A 217 -30.00 -13.80 7.12
CA LYS A 217 -29.20 -12.57 7.11
C LYS A 217 -27.78 -12.80 7.67
N TYR A 218 -27.03 -13.74 7.11
CA TYR A 218 -25.61 -13.88 7.42
C TYR A 218 -24.78 -13.17 6.35
N GLU A 219 -23.66 -12.58 6.73
CA GLU A 219 -22.72 -11.89 5.83
C GLU A 219 -21.97 -12.83 4.88
N PHE A 220 -22.15 -14.14 5.03
CA PHE A 220 -21.51 -15.15 4.18
C PHE A 220 -22.35 -15.38 2.92
N PRO A 221 -21.72 -15.61 1.75
CA PRO A 221 -22.41 -16.14 0.59
C PRO A 221 -22.96 -17.52 0.97
N ILE A 222 -24.25 -17.55 1.25
CA ILE A 222 -24.96 -18.75 1.70
C ILE A 222 -24.80 -19.82 0.64
N SER A 223 -24.46 -21.03 1.10
CA SER A 223 -24.35 -22.25 0.30
C SER A 223 -25.37 -22.29 -0.83
N SER A 224 -24.91 -22.63 -2.03
CA SER A 224 -25.80 -22.71 -3.19
C SER A 224 -26.93 -23.72 -2.91
N TYR A 225 -28.10 -23.50 -3.54
CA TYR A 225 -29.21 -24.46 -3.47
C TYR A 225 -28.76 -25.90 -3.77
N GLU A 226 -27.84 -26.07 -4.72
CA GLU A 226 -27.29 -27.38 -5.08
C GLU A 226 -26.44 -27.96 -3.95
N TYR A 227 -25.56 -27.16 -3.34
CA TYR A 227 -24.75 -27.61 -2.22
C TYR A 227 -25.63 -28.10 -1.04
N VAL A 228 -26.64 -27.33 -0.63
CA VAL A 228 -27.52 -27.74 0.49
C VAL A 228 -28.29 -29.01 0.13
N LYS A 229 -28.81 -29.08 -1.10
CA LYS A 229 -29.54 -30.24 -1.59
C LYS A 229 -28.68 -31.50 -1.49
N ASP A 230 -27.44 -31.44 -1.99
CA ASP A 230 -26.56 -32.60 -2.09
C ASP A 230 -26.15 -33.11 -0.69
N HIS A 231 -25.88 -32.21 0.27
CA HIS A 231 -25.51 -32.62 1.64
C HIS A 231 -26.70 -33.10 2.47
N VAL A 232 -27.91 -32.58 2.21
CA VAL A 232 -29.14 -33.14 2.78
C VAL A 232 -29.41 -34.53 2.19
N GLU A 233 -29.14 -34.73 0.90
CA GLU A 233 -29.23 -36.04 0.24
C GLU A 233 -28.23 -37.04 0.84
N GLU A 234 -26.97 -36.65 1.04
CA GLU A 234 -25.97 -37.47 1.73
C GLU A 234 -26.40 -37.86 3.14
N TRP A 235 -26.92 -36.89 3.91
CA TRP A 235 -27.47 -37.13 5.24
C TRP A 235 -28.64 -38.11 5.20
N SER A 236 -29.57 -37.95 4.24
CA SER A 236 -30.75 -38.80 4.11
C SER A 236 -30.38 -40.25 3.78
N ASN A 237 -29.26 -40.45 3.07
CA ASN A 237 -28.78 -41.78 2.66
C ASN A 237 -27.87 -42.45 3.70
N LEU A 238 -27.68 -41.88 4.89
CA LEU A 238 -26.88 -42.50 5.95
C LEU A 238 -27.48 -43.85 6.35
N SER A 239 -26.63 -44.89 6.46
CA SER A 239 -27.07 -46.23 6.89
C SER A 239 -27.65 -46.19 8.30
N LEU A 240 -28.61 -47.07 8.61
CA LEU A 240 -29.27 -47.18 9.93
C LEU A 240 -28.30 -47.21 11.12
N ASN A 241 -27.13 -47.86 10.98
CA ASN A 241 -26.12 -47.93 12.05
C ASN A 241 -25.36 -46.61 12.30
N ASN A 242 -25.43 -45.67 11.35
CA ASN A 242 -24.77 -44.36 11.38
C ASN A 242 -25.79 -43.21 11.33
N PHE A 243 -27.06 -43.52 11.60
CA PHE A 243 -28.14 -42.54 11.53
C PHE A 243 -27.94 -41.47 12.62
N VAL A 244 -28.04 -40.20 12.22
CA VAL A 244 -27.98 -39.05 13.11
C VAL A 244 -29.14 -38.12 12.75
N PRO A 245 -30.05 -37.78 13.66
CA PRO A 245 -31.09 -36.79 13.39
C PRO A 245 -30.50 -35.45 12.97
N MET A 246 -31.10 -34.78 11.98
CA MET A 246 -30.68 -33.43 11.62
C MET A 246 -31.20 -32.43 12.65
N THR A 247 -30.27 -31.70 13.27
CA THR A 247 -30.54 -30.62 14.22
C THR A 247 -30.21 -29.27 13.60
N LYS A 248 -30.53 -28.18 14.31
CA LYS A 248 -30.04 -26.84 13.98
C LYS A 248 -28.52 -26.81 13.80
N ASP A 249 -27.77 -27.44 14.71
CA ASP A 249 -26.30 -27.44 14.68
C ASP A 249 -25.76 -28.21 13.48
N TYR A 250 -26.36 -29.36 13.12
CA TYR A 250 -25.99 -30.15 11.95
C TYR A 250 -26.29 -29.40 10.65
N LEU A 251 -27.42 -28.69 10.59
CA LEU A 251 -27.75 -27.87 9.43
C LEU A 251 -26.80 -26.67 9.29
N MET A 252 -26.41 -26.03 10.40
CA MET A 252 -25.39 -24.98 10.37
C MET A 252 -24.03 -25.50 9.88
N PHE A 253 -23.66 -26.75 10.21
CA PHE A 253 -22.49 -27.41 9.63
C PHE A 253 -22.59 -27.52 8.11
N ILE A 254 -23.75 -27.91 7.57
CA ILE A 254 -23.98 -27.93 6.13
C ILE A 254 -23.83 -26.51 5.57
N LEU A 255 -24.61 -25.54 6.07
CA LEU A 255 -24.66 -24.19 5.51
C LEU A 255 -23.30 -23.48 5.46
N TYR A 256 -22.43 -23.73 6.45
CA TYR A 256 -21.09 -23.15 6.50
C TYR A 256 -20.01 -24.02 5.85
N GLY A 257 -20.29 -25.31 5.65
CA GLY A 257 -19.32 -26.29 5.22
C GLY A 257 -18.67 -25.97 3.88
N GLU A 258 -19.40 -25.40 2.93
CA GLU A 258 -18.88 -25.01 1.61
C GLU A 258 -17.83 -23.92 1.74
N TYR A 259 -18.17 -22.85 2.47
CA TYR A 259 -17.25 -21.74 2.69
C TYR A 259 -16.03 -22.20 3.47
N ASN A 260 -16.24 -22.90 4.59
CA ASN A 260 -15.17 -23.39 5.44
C ASN A 260 -14.19 -24.28 4.66
N ARG A 261 -14.69 -25.20 3.84
CA ARG A 261 -13.87 -26.02 2.95
C ARG A 261 -13.09 -25.20 1.96
N ASN A 262 -13.74 -24.30 1.23
CA ASN A 262 -13.08 -23.44 0.25
C ASN A 262 -11.98 -22.57 0.89
N PHE A 263 -12.24 -22.06 2.09
CA PHE A 263 -11.27 -21.30 2.87
C PHE A 263 -10.06 -22.15 3.28
N LEU A 264 -10.31 -23.30 3.90
CA LEU A 264 -9.26 -24.22 4.34
C LEU A 264 -8.45 -24.75 3.16
N GLN A 265 -9.08 -25.11 2.05
CA GLN A 265 -8.42 -25.65 0.86
C GLN A 265 -7.39 -24.67 0.28
N LYS A 266 -7.69 -23.37 0.25
CA LYS A 266 -6.72 -22.34 -0.18
C LYS A 266 -5.46 -22.32 0.69
N LEU A 267 -5.64 -22.44 2.00
CA LEU A 267 -4.53 -22.45 2.96
C LEU A 267 -3.74 -23.77 2.92
N VAL A 268 -4.45 -24.91 2.87
CA VAL A 268 -3.84 -26.25 2.77
C VAL A 268 -2.99 -26.38 1.52
N ASN A 269 -3.40 -25.80 0.39
CA ASN A 269 -2.63 -25.79 -0.85
C ASN A 269 -1.34 -24.94 -0.81
N THR A 270 -1.18 -24.07 0.19
CA THR A 270 0.00 -23.20 0.31
C THR A 270 1.21 -24.00 0.83
N LYS A 271 2.22 -24.29 0.00
CA LYS A 271 3.38 -25.18 0.32
C LYS A 271 4.40 -24.59 1.33
N ILE A 272 3.93 -24.08 2.47
CA ILE A 272 4.73 -23.59 3.58
C ILE A 272 4.60 -24.58 4.75
N TYR A 273 5.74 -25.07 5.22
CA TYR A 273 5.84 -26.07 6.29
C TYR A 273 6.81 -25.63 7.38
N PHE A 274 6.55 -26.10 8.60
CA PHE A 274 7.26 -25.73 9.83
C PHE A 274 7.92 -26.96 10.43
N LYS A 275 9.16 -26.81 10.91
CA LYS A 275 9.92 -27.88 11.59
C LYS A 275 9.16 -28.39 12.80
N GLU A 276 8.70 -27.47 13.63
CA GLU A 276 7.93 -27.75 14.85
C GLU A 276 6.43 -27.54 14.63
N SER A 277 5.64 -28.42 15.23
CA SER A 277 4.18 -28.32 15.28
C SER A 277 3.68 -28.02 16.70
N TYR A 278 2.53 -27.39 16.80
CA TYR A 278 1.80 -27.27 18.05
C TYR A 278 1.28 -28.64 18.50
N GLN A 279 1.70 -29.09 19.68
CA GLN A 279 1.30 -30.38 20.25
C GLN A 279 0.35 -30.22 21.45
N PHE A 280 -0.71 -31.04 21.45
CA PHE A 280 -1.65 -31.20 22.55
C PHE A 280 -1.12 -32.25 23.54
N ASN A 281 -0.46 -31.83 24.62
CA ASN A 281 0.17 -32.76 25.57
C ASN A 281 -0.78 -33.21 26.69
N SER A 282 -1.53 -32.28 27.30
CA SER A 282 -2.44 -32.57 28.43
C SER A 282 -3.80 -31.86 28.37
N GLY A 283 -3.93 -30.81 27.54
CA GLY A 283 -5.17 -30.06 27.33
C GLY A 283 -5.76 -30.26 25.94
N ASN A 284 -7.06 -30.01 25.81
CA ASN A 284 -7.77 -30.02 24.52
C ASN A 284 -7.81 -28.64 23.85
N ILE A 285 -7.37 -27.58 24.54
CA ILE A 285 -7.40 -26.20 24.07
C ILE A 285 -5.98 -25.63 24.12
N ILE A 286 -5.55 -25.05 22.99
CA ILE A 286 -4.31 -24.28 22.86
C ILE A 286 -4.69 -22.85 22.48
N CYS A 287 -4.20 -21.87 23.24
CA CYS A 287 -4.30 -20.47 22.87
C CYS A 287 -2.99 -20.05 22.18
N VAL A 288 -3.09 -19.50 20.98
CA VAL A 288 -1.95 -18.96 20.22
C VAL A 288 -2.05 -17.45 20.27
N GLN A 289 -1.07 -16.83 20.94
CA GLN A 289 -0.96 -15.38 20.96
C GLN A 289 -0.33 -14.94 19.64
N ALA A 290 -1.13 -14.35 18.77
CA ALA A 290 -0.63 -13.80 17.51
C ALA A 290 -0.21 -12.34 17.76
N HIS A 291 1.01 -11.99 17.34
CA HIS A 291 1.45 -10.60 17.28
C HIS A 291 0.89 -9.97 16.00
N ASP A 292 1.75 -9.73 15.02
CA ASP A 292 1.40 -9.34 13.67
C ASP A 292 1.49 -10.59 12.76
N ASN A 293 0.77 -10.64 11.64
CA ASN A 293 0.76 -11.76 10.68
C ASN A 293 -0.01 -13.04 11.08
N ILE A 294 -1.31 -12.92 11.28
CA ILE A 294 -2.19 -14.06 11.64
C ILE A 294 -2.18 -15.19 10.58
N ALA A 295 -1.93 -14.88 9.31
CA ALA A 295 -1.91 -15.86 8.22
C ALA A 295 -0.83 -16.94 8.44
N ILE A 296 0.37 -16.56 8.88
CA ILE A 296 1.44 -17.54 9.14
C ILE A 296 1.13 -18.42 10.36
N TYR A 297 0.52 -17.86 11.42
CA TYR A 297 0.07 -18.63 12.58
C TYR A 297 -1.03 -19.63 12.20
N LEU A 298 -1.99 -19.21 11.37
CA LEU A 298 -3.05 -20.08 10.89
C LEU A 298 -2.48 -21.24 10.07
N LEU A 299 -1.51 -20.98 9.19
CA LEU A 299 -0.81 -22.07 8.49
C LEU A 299 -0.10 -23.01 9.46
N LYS A 300 0.61 -22.49 10.47
CA LYS A 300 1.28 -23.33 11.48
C LYS A 300 0.27 -24.19 12.25
N ILE A 301 -0.89 -23.64 12.62
CA ILE A 301 -2.00 -24.40 13.23
C ILE A 301 -2.47 -25.52 12.31
N LEU A 302 -2.77 -25.23 11.04
CA LEU A 302 -3.26 -26.22 10.09
C LEU A 302 -2.22 -27.32 9.81
N ARG A 303 -0.94 -26.98 9.68
CA ARG A 303 0.16 -27.96 9.55
C ARG A 303 0.31 -28.82 10.80
N SER A 304 0.03 -28.26 11.97
CA SER A 304 0.05 -29.01 13.23
C SER A 304 -1.08 -30.03 13.30
N ILE A 305 -2.29 -29.65 12.87
CA ILE A 305 -3.43 -30.56 12.74
C ILE A 305 -3.08 -31.69 11.76
N GLN A 306 -2.51 -31.36 10.60
CA GLN A 306 -2.13 -32.31 9.55
C GLN A 306 -1.08 -33.32 10.03
N LYS A 307 -0.06 -32.88 10.75
CA LYS A 307 0.97 -33.76 11.34
C LYS A 307 0.38 -34.71 12.41
N SER A 308 -0.71 -34.30 13.08
CA SER A 308 -1.40 -35.14 14.07
C SER A 308 -2.38 -36.17 13.48
N GLU A 309 -2.87 -35.93 12.27
CA GLU A 309 -3.75 -36.84 11.53
C GLU A 309 -2.90 -37.86 10.75
N ALA A 310 -2.73 -39.06 11.31
CA ALA A 310 -2.22 -40.20 10.56
C ALA A 310 -3.29 -40.70 9.56
N SER A 311 -3.50 -39.98 8.45
CA SER A 311 -4.16 -40.45 7.22
C SER A 311 -5.68 -40.74 7.19
N SER A 312 -6.49 -40.43 8.22
CA SER A 312 -7.91 -40.87 8.22
C SER A 312 -8.94 -39.91 7.60
N SER A 313 -8.72 -38.59 7.52
CA SER A 313 -9.66 -37.67 6.84
C SER A 313 -9.02 -36.34 6.39
N PRO A 314 -9.51 -35.71 5.30
CA PRO A 314 -9.07 -34.37 4.89
C PRO A 314 -9.35 -33.33 5.98
N ILE A 315 -8.41 -32.39 6.20
CA ILE A 315 -8.58 -31.31 7.19
C ILE A 315 -9.84 -30.50 6.91
N GLU A 316 -10.13 -30.29 5.64
CA GLU A 316 -11.25 -29.50 5.14
C GLU A 316 -12.61 -30.08 5.58
N GLU A 317 -12.66 -31.38 5.89
CA GLU A 317 -13.87 -32.10 6.30
C GLU A 317 -14.02 -32.24 7.82
N ASN A 318 -12.91 -32.22 8.57
CA ASN A 318 -12.90 -32.46 10.02
C ASN A 318 -12.56 -31.23 10.87
N THR A 319 -12.28 -30.08 10.25
CA THR A 319 -11.90 -28.84 10.92
C THR A 319 -12.91 -27.73 10.68
N LEU A 320 -13.38 -27.10 11.75
CA LEU A 320 -14.21 -25.89 11.69
C LEU A 320 -13.34 -24.66 11.97
N CYS A 321 -13.25 -23.74 11.02
CA CYS A 321 -12.45 -22.53 11.14
C CYS A 321 -13.33 -21.27 11.16
N LEU A 322 -13.55 -20.72 12.36
CA LEU A 322 -14.38 -19.54 12.60
C LEU A 322 -13.54 -18.25 12.55
N MET A 323 -13.15 -17.85 11.34
CA MET A 323 -12.26 -16.72 11.08
C MET A 323 -12.50 -16.14 9.67
N GLN A 324 -13.16 -14.98 9.47
CA GLN A 324 -13.45 -14.48 8.10
C GLN A 324 -13.54 -12.96 7.90
N GLU A 325 -12.67 -12.43 7.03
CA GLU A 325 -12.89 -11.51 5.90
C GLU A 325 -11.59 -11.44 5.03
N MET A 326 -11.50 -12.21 3.94
CA MET A 326 -10.40 -12.10 2.97
C MET A 326 -10.58 -10.87 2.08
N VAL A 327 -9.76 -9.83 2.23
CA VAL A 327 -9.72 -8.71 1.27
C VAL A 327 -8.69 -9.06 0.19
N ASN A 328 -9.12 -9.55 -0.97
CA ASN A 328 -8.31 -9.80 -2.18
C ASN A 328 -7.21 -10.91 -2.10
N THR A 329 -6.39 -11.02 -1.05
CA THR A 329 -5.29 -12.01 -0.95
C THR A 329 -5.13 -12.61 0.46
N VAL A 330 -4.35 -13.70 0.58
CA VAL A 330 -4.12 -14.42 1.85
C VAL A 330 -3.41 -13.56 2.91
N HIS A 331 -2.55 -12.64 2.50
CA HIS A 331 -1.76 -11.80 3.42
C HIS A 331 -2.45 -10.48 3.79
N THR A 332 -3.58 -10.16 3.15
CA THR A 332 -4.43 -8.99 3.45
C THR A 332 -5.75 -9.39 4.13
N MET A 333 -5.78 -10.57 4.75
CA MET A 333 -6.93 -11.04 5.51
C MET A 333 -7.20 -10.15 6.72
N LYS A 334 -8.44 -9.69 6.84
CA LYS A 334 -9.00 -9.16 8.08
C LYS A 334 -9.74 -10.30 8.77
N TYR A 335 -9.57 -10.45 10.07
CA TYR A 335 -10.24 -11.51 10.82
C TYR A 335 -11.29 -10.90 11.73
N THR A 336 -12.43 -10.58 11.14
CA THR A 336 -13.55 -9.87 11.80
C THR A 336 -14.83 -10.66 11.63
N MET A 337 -15.01 -11.71 12.43
CA MET A 337 -16.35 -12.27 12.63
C MET A 337 -17.00 -11.61 13.83
N GLU A 338 -18.27 -11.23 13.68
CA GLU A 338 -19.05 -10.72 14.79
C GLU A 338 -19.20 -11.79 15.88
N TYR A 339 -19.11 -11.36 17.14
CA TYR A 339 -19.29 -12.21 18.32
C TYR A 339 -20.52 -13.12 18.22
N LYS A 340 -21.65 -12.57 17.74
CA LYS A 340 -22.93 -13.28 17.68
C LYS A 340 -22.86 -14.48 16.72
N VAL A 341 -22.21 -14.29 15.58
CA VAL A 341 -21.99 -15.35 14.59
C VAL A 341 -21.08 -16.43 15.16
N ILE A 342 -19.96 -16.06 15.81
CA ILE A 342 -19.05 -17.03 16.43
C ILE A 342 -19.79 -17.84 17.50
N SER A 343 -20.55 -17.17 18.37
CA SER A 343 -21.36 -17.81 19.42
C SER A 343 -22.35 -18.83 18.85
N ASP A 344 -23.08 -18.47 17.79
CA ASP A 344 -24.07 -19.35 17.17
C ASP A 344 -23.42 -20.58 16.52
N MET A 345 -22.22 -20.40 15.96
CA MET A 345 -21.50 -21.44 15.22
C MET A 345 -20.63 -22.36 16.09
N ILE A 346 -20.27 -21.95 17.31
CA ILE A 346 -19.52 -22.83 18.22
C ILE A 346 -20.30 -24.11 18.52
N ASN A 347 -21.63 -24.08 18.57
CA ASN A 347 -22.44 -25.28 18.80
C ASN A 347 -22.30 -26.31 17.68
N THR A 348 -22.02 -25.86 16.45
CA THR A 348 -21.71 -26.73 15.30
C THR A 348 -20.49 -27.62 15.57
N PHE A 349 -19.56 -27.18 16.42
CA PHE A 349 -18.42 -27.98 16.85
C PHE A 349 -18.83 -29.25 17.60
N ARG A 350 -20.06 -29.37 18.13
CA ARG A 350 -20.56 -30.62 18.72
C ARG A 350 -20.77 -31.74 17.70
N CYS A 351 -20.83 -31.43 16.40
CA CYS A 351 -21.00 -32.45 15.36
C CYS A 351 -19.83 -33.45 15.39
N ASN A 352 -20.13 -34.76 15.40
CA ASN A 352 -19.13 -35.83 15.47
C ASN A 352 -18.16 -35.83 14.27
N LYS A 353 -18.56 -35.26 13.13
CA LYS A 353 -17.68 -35.11 11.96
C LYS A 353 -16.55 -34.09 12.18
N ILE A 354 -16.71 -33.16 13.13
CA ILE A 354 -15.75 -32.10 13.39
C ILE A 354 -14.90 -32.46 14.61
N LYS A 355 -13.59 -32.59 14.40
CA LYS A 355 -12.61 -32.91 15.45
C LYS A 355 -11.83 -31.68 15.91
N TYR A 356 -11.61 -30.73 15.01
CA TYR A 356 -10.82 -29.52 15.30
C TYR A 356 -11.65 -28.24 15.17
N LEU A 357 -11.46 -27.32 16.09
CA LEU A 357 -11.97 -25.94 16.01
C LEU A 357 -10.80 -24.97 15.98
N VAL A 358 -10.78 -24.06 15.01
CA VAL A 358 -9.89 -22.91 14.95
C VAL A 358 -10.74 -21.65 15.02
N VAL A 359 -10.52 -20.78 16.02
CA VAL A 359 -11.35 -19.59 16.23
C VAL A 359 -10.50 -18.37 16.59
N SER A 360 -10.87 -17.21 16.06
CA SER A 360 -10.20 -15.93 16.36
C SER A 360 -10.98 -15.14 17.42
N PHE A 361 -10.29 -14.72 18.48
CA PHE A 361 -10.81 -13.80 19.50
C PHE A 361 -10.29 -12.37 19.32
N LEU A 362 -9.56 -12.08 18.24
CA LEU A 362 -8.88 -10.80 18.04
C LEU A 362 -9.82 -9.59 17.99
N SER A 363 -11.07 -9.77 17.55
CA SER A 363 -12.09 -8.71 17.48
C SER A 363 -12.97 -8.63 18.73
N LEU A 364 -12.80 -9.53 19.71
CA LEU A 364 -13.67 -9.65 20.87
C LEU A 364 -13.16 -8.82 22.05
N ASN A 365 -14.07 -8.42 22.92
CA ASN A 365 -13.70 -7.89 24.24
C ASN A 365 -13.49 -9.03 25.26
N GLU A 366 -12.93 -8.70 26.42
CA GLU A 366 -12.58 -9.70 27.47
C GLU A 366 -13.81 -10.53 27.92
N ASP A 367 -14.97 -9.91 28.11
CA ASP A 367 -16.19 -10.59 28.57
C ASP A 367 -16.73 -11.57 27.52
N GLN A 368 -16.77 -11.14 26.25
CA GLN A 368 -17.16 -11.97 25.11
C GLN A 368 -16.21 -13.16 24.95
N ALA A 369 -14.90 -12.92 25.00
CA ALA A 369 -13.89 -13.97 24.89
C ALA A 369 -14.05 -15.01 26.01
N LEU A 370 -14.29 -14.57 27.25
CA LEU A 370 -14.50 -15.46 28.40
C LEU A 370 -15.76 -16.31 28.25
N GLU A 371 -16.86 -15.73 27.77
CA GLU A 371 -18.10 -16.47 27.54
C GLU A 371 -17.92 -17.57 26.48
N LEU A 372 -17.32 -17.22 25.34
CA LEU A 372 -17.06 -18.20 24.27
C LEU A 372 -16.08 -19.28 24.73
N TYR A 373 -15.03 -18.91 25.46
CA TYR A 373 -14.10 -19.86 26.05
C TYR A 373 -14.82 -20.88 26.94
N LYS A 374 -15.72 -20.43 27.83
CA LYS A 374 -16.51 -21.34 28.69
C LYS A 374 -17.36 -22.31 27.86
N LYS A 375 -18.01 -21.83 26.79
CA LYS A 375 -18.79 -22.68 25.87
C LYS A 375 -17.91 -23.76 25.23
N ILE A 376 -16.75 -23.37 24.71
CA ILE A 376 -15.77 -24.29 24.08
C ILE A 376 -15.23 -25.30 25.11
N TYR A 377 -14.91 -24.84 26.32
CA TYR A 377 -14.42 -25.69 27.40
C TYR A 377 -15.44 -26.78 27.78
N MET A 378 -16.73 -26.43 27.84
CA MET A 378 -17.78 -27.42 28.09
C MET A 378 -17.85 -28.48 26.99
N ILE A 379 -17.79 -28.08 25.71
CA ILE A 379 -17.82 -29.01 24.58
C ILE A 379 -16.61 -29.98 24.63
N THR A 380 -15.40 -29.46 24.87
CA THR A 380 -14.17 -30.28 24.92
C THR A 380 -14.06 -31.15 26.18
N ARG A 381 -14.83 -30.83 27.22
CA ARG A 381 -14.97 -31.67 28.42
C ARG A 381 -16.00 -32.79 28.21
N GLU A 382 -17.10 -32.50 27.52
CA GLU A 382 -18.11 -33.48 27.12
C GLU A 382 -17.54 -34.50 26.11
N ASP A 383 -16.73 -34.04 25.17
CA ASP A 383 -16.04 -34.87 24.19
C ASP A 383 -14.52 -34.63 24.20
N PRO A 384 -13.75 -35.47 24.92
CA PRO A 384 -12.29 -35.35 24.99
C PRO A 384 -11.54 -35.54 23.67
N SER A 385 -12.20 -36.08 22.63
CA SER A 385 -11.60 -36.26 21.30
C SER A 385 -11.48 -34.95 20.52
N LYS A 386 -12.27 -33.93 20.91
CA LYS A 386 -12.30 -32.61 20.28
C LYS A 386 -11.13 -31.75 20.72
N LYS A 387 -10.48 -31.09 19.76
CA LYS A 387 -9.29 -30.25 19.94
C LYS A 387 -9.52 -28.84 19.42
N VAL A 388 -8.96 -27.83 20.08
CA VAL A 388 -9.25 -26.43 19.80
C VAL A 388 -7.99 -25.57 19.78
N PHE A 389 -7.89 -24.72 18.77
CA PHE A 389 -6.94 -23.61 18.69
C PHE A 389 -7.71 -22.28 18.77
N ILE A 390 -7.30 -21.42 19.70
CA ILE A 390 -7.87 -20.07 19.87
C ILE A 390 -6.78 -19.06 19.59
N ILE A 391 -6.99 -18.15 18.65
CA ILE A 391 -6.06 -17.04 18.37
C ILE A 391 -6.49 -15.83 19.20
N ILE A 392 -5.59 -15.30 20.02
CA ILE A 392 -5.86 -14.23 21.00
C ILE A 392 -4.91 -13.04 20.85
N LYS A 393 -5.29 -11.87 21.36
CA LYS A 393 -4.36 -10.74 21.53
C LYS A 393 -3.53 -10.92 22.79
N GLU A 394 -2.48 -10.10 22.87
CA GLU A 394 -1.67 -9.93 24.08
C GLU A 394 -2.55 -9.48 25.25
N ASN A 395 -2.51 -10.24 26.35
CA ASN A 395 -3.21 -10.02 27.64
C ASN A 395 -4.69 -10.46 27.78
N ASP A 396 -5.40 -10.87 26.72
CA ASP A 396 -6.86 -11.14 26.78
C ASP A 396 -7.28 -12.23 27.80
N LEU A 397 -6.42 -13.24 28.02
CA LEU A 397 -6.70 -14.39 28.89
C LEU A 397 -5.63 -14.63 29.97
N GLN A 398 -4.58 -13.80 30.01
CA GLN A 398 -3.42 -14.02 30.89
C GLN A 398 -3.68 -13.67 32.37
N LYS A 399 -4.66 -12.82 32.66
CA LYS A 399 -4.92 -12.28 34.02
C LYS A 399 -5.73 -13.18 34.94
N ARG A 400 -6.24 -14.32 34.45
CA ARG A 400 -7.08 -15.23 35.25
C ARG A 400 -6.47 -16.62 35.19
N GLU A 401 -6.33 -17.28 36.35
CA GLU A 401 -5.82 -18.64 36.55
C GLU A 401 -6.63 -19.68 35.74
N THR A 402 -6.48 -19.64 34.43
CA THR A 402 -7.06 -20.60 33.49
C THR A 402 -5.96 -21.62 33.20
N LEU A 403 -6.28 -22.91 33.33
CA LEU A 403 -5.38 -24.06 33.11
C LEU A 403 -4.99 -24.23 31.61
N VAL A 404 -4.92 -23.14 30.85
CA VAL A 404 -4.80 -23.15 29.39
C VAL A 404 -3.35 -22.94 28.98
N LYS A 405 -2.89 -23.75 28.04
CA LYS A 405 -1.59 -23.57 27.40
C LYS A 405 -1.68 -22.37 26.45
N ILE A 406 -1.17 -21.22 26.89
CA ILE A 406 -0.93 -20.07 26.04
C ILE A 406 0.46 -20.23 25.43
N ILE A 407 0.52 -20.24 24.10
CA ILE A 407 1.77 -20.27 23.34
C ILE A 407 2.01 -18.86 22.83
N ASN A 408 3.06 -18.23 23.35
CA ASN A 408 3.61 -17.01 22.79
C ASN A 408 4.71 -17.40 21.80
N ASP A 409 4.29 -17.63 20.55
CA ASP A 409 5.19 -18.08 19.49
C ASP A 409 5.54 -16.88 18.61
N LYS A 410 6.83 -16.66 18.35
CA LYS A 410 7.28 -15.77 17.28
C LYS A 410 7.82 -16.65 16.17
N ILE A 411 7.27 -16.49 14.96
CA ILE A 411 7.62 -17.36 13.85
C ILE A 411 8.82 -16.77 13.12
N TYR A 412 9.97 -17.44 13.27
CA TYR A 412 11.21 -17.10 12.60
C TYR A 412 11.39 -17.88 11.29
N PHE A 413 12.16 -17.35 10.36
CA PHE A 413 12.46 -17.99 9.08
C PHE A 413 13.10 -19.38 9.25
N ASN A 414 13.98 -19.53 10.25
CA ASN A 414 14.62 -20.82 10.56
C ASN A 414 13.65 -21.89 11.11
N SER A 415 12.48 -21.49 11.59
CA SER A 415 11.43 -22.41 12.09
C SER A 415 10.73 -23.15 10.94
N LEU A 416 10.89 -22.66 9.71
CA LEU A 416 10.38 -23.30 8.49
C LEU A 416 11.21 -24.52 8.11
N GLU A 417 10.60 -25.50 7.45
CA GLU A 417 11.33 -26.65 6.88
C GLU A 417 12.27 -26.22 5.75
N THR A 418 13.37 -26.96 5.55
CA THR A 418 14.44 -26.60 4.60
C THR A 418 13.91 -26.34 3.18
N ASP A 419 13.02 -27.18 2.67
CA ASP A 419 12.42 -27.00 1.33
C ASP A 419 11.56 -25.74 1.25
N THR A 420 10.87 -25.39 2.34
CA THR A 420 10.08 -24.15 2.44
C THR A 420 10.99 -22.94 2.45
N GLN A 421 12.10 -22.99 3.19
CA GLN A 421 13.09 -21.92 3.19
C GLN A 421 13.67 -21.70 1.79
N GLN A 422 14.07 -22.76 1.10
CA GLN A 422 14.59 -22.68 -0.27
C GLN A 422 13.55 -22.11 -1.24
N TYR A 423 12.28 -22.53 -1.12
CA TYR A 423 11.19 -22.00 -1.92
C TYR A 423 11.03 -20.48 -1.72
N ILE A 424 11.02 -19.99 -0.47
CA ILE A 424 10.88 -18.56 -0.18
C ILE A 424 12.12 -17.78 -0.66
N LEU A 425 13.32 -18.30 -0.42
CA LEU A 425 14.58 -17.69 -0.89
C LEU A 425 14.65 -17.58 -2.41
N SER A 426 14.03 -18.51 -3.14
CA SER A 426 13.97 -18.49 -4.61
C SER A 426 13.01 -17.46 -5.20
N LYS A 427 12.12 -16.87 -4.38
CA LYS A 427 11.15 -15.88 -4.87
C LYS A 427 11.84 -14.63 -5.41
N LYS A 428 11.26 -14.08 -6.47
CA LYS A 428 11.70 -12.86 -7.13
C LYS A 428 11.07 -11.64 -6.47
N ILE A 429 11.88 -10.59 -6.29
CA ILE A 429 11.52 -9.30 -5.72
C ILE A 429 12.12 -8.20 -6.62
N SER A 430 11.54 -7.00 -6.58
CA SER A 430 12.10 -5.83 -7.25
C SER A 430 12.93 -5.03 -6.24
N PHE A 431 14.25 -5.08 -6.33
CA PHE A 431 15.14 -4.29 -5.49
C PHE A 431 15.63 -3.07 -6.26
N GLN A 432 15.22 -1.86 -5.84
CA GLN A 432 15.50 -0.60 -6.52
C GLN A 432 15.18 -0.60 -8.04
N GLY A 433 14.15 -1.34 -8.45
CA GLY A 433 13.74 -1.52 -9.84
C GLY A 433 14.41 -2.68 -10.59
N GLU A 434 15.37 -3.40 -9.99
CA GLU A 434 15.99 -4.59 -10.57
C GLU A 434 15.37 -5.88 -10.01
N LEU A 435 15.11 -6.86 -10.87
CA LEU A 435 14.53 -8.15 -10.47
C LEU A 435 15.63 -9.05 -9.87
N VAL A 436 15.56 -9.32 -8.57
CA VAL A 436 16.51 -10.19 -7.85
C VAL A 436 15.76 -11.26 -7.06
N THR A 437 16.45 -12.33 -6.65
CA THR A 437 15.86 -13.30 -5.71
C THR A 437 16.05 -12.83 -4.28
N LEU A 438 15.18 -13.27 -3.37
CA LEU A 438 15.34 -13.02 -1.93
C LEU A 438 16.67 -13.60 -1.40
N MET A 439 17.11 -14.75 -1.94
CA MET A 439 18.42 -15.34 -1.65
C MET A 439 19.55 -14.38 -1.99
N ASN A 440 19.52 -13.75 -3.16
CA ASN A 440 20.56 -12.80 -3.56
C ASN A 440 20.59 -11.61 -2.60
N LEU A 441 19.43 -11.13 -2.15
CA LEU A 441 19.35 -10.03 -1.19
C LEU A 441 19.97 -10.43 0.16
N ILE A 442 19.58 -11.58 0.72
CA ILE A 442 20.06 -12.05 2.03
C ILE A 442 21.56 -12.36 2.03
N ASN A 443 22.08 -12.96 0.96
CA ASN A 443 23.51 -13.26 0.84
C ASN A 443 24.41 -11.99 0.81
N ASN A 444 23.84 -10.82 0.53
CA ASN A 444 24.58 -9.55 0.47
C ASN A 444 24.54 -8.77 1.80
N ILE A 445 24.10 -9.41 2.89
CA ILE A 445 23.98 -8.80 4.20
C ILE A 445 25.15 -9.23 5.10
N LYS A 446 25.73 -8.29 5.86
CA LYS A 446 26.68 -8.61 6.95
C LYS A 446 25.93 -8.91 8.24
N ASN A 447 26.39 -9.91 9.01
CA ASN A 447 25.99 -10.15 10.40
C ASN A 447 24.51 -10.47 10.67
N ILE A 448 23.67 -10.73 9.66
CA ILE A 448 22.34 -11.29 9.92
C ILE A 448 22.46 -12.81 9.97
N ASN A 449 22.28 -13.36 11.17
CA ASN A 449 21.98 -14.78 11.28
C ASN A 449 20.55 -15.01 10.79
N SER A 450 20.35 -15.92 9.83
CA SER A 450 19.01 -16.29 9.34
C SER A 450 18.10 -16.80 10.45
N ASP A 451 18.69 -17.22 11.57
CA ASP A 451 18.00 -17.61 12.80
C ASP A 451 17.22 -16.46 13.48
N GLU A 452 17.53 -15.21 13.17
CA GLU A 452 16.91 -14.03 13.81
C GLU A 452 15.90 -13.30 12.91
N ILE A 453 15.61 -13.83 11.72
CA ILE A 453 14.67 -13.20 10.78
C ILE A 453 13.24 -13.59 11.18
N GLU A 454 12.54 -12.70 11.87
CA GLU A 454 11.11 -12.84 12.18
C GLU A 454 10.29 -12.70 10.88
N ILE A 455 9.28 -13.56 10.67
CA ILE A 455 8.37 -13.47 9.51
C ILE A 455 7.31 -12.40 9.78
N ASP A 456 7.70 -11.16 9.53
CA ASP A 456 6.85 -9.97 9.65
C ASP A 456 5.89 -9.77 8.46
N GLU A 457 5.16 -8.65 8.43
CA GLU A 457 4.21 -8.34 7.35
C GLU A 457 4.91 -8.24 5.97
N CYS A 458 6.11 -7.67 5.90
CA CYS A 458 6.90 -7.56 4.67
C CYS A 458 7.25 -8.94 4.10
N LEU A 459 7.82 -9.83 4.92
CA LEU A 459 8.13 -11.20 4.49
C LEU A 459 6.88 -11.99 4.16
N THR A 460 5.76 -11.74 4.83
CA THR A 460 4.47 -12.35 4.53
C THR A 460 3.98 -11.94 3.16
N LYS A 461 4.03 -10.64 2.84
CA LYS A 461 3.74 -10.16 1.49
C LYS A 461 4.62 -10.86 0.48
N ILE A 462 5.92 -11.01 0.72
CA ILE A 462 6.81 -11.76 -0.18
C ILE A 462 6.39 -13.24 -0.31
N ILE A 463 6.09 -13.92 0.80
CA ILE A 463 5.69 -15.34 0.83
C ILE A 463 4.39 -15.59 0.07
N PHE A 464 3.42 -14.67 0.14
CA PHE A 464 2.07 -14.87 -0.42
C PHE A 464 1.77 -14.07 -1.68
N ASN A 465 2.56 -13.06 -2.06
CA ASN A 465 2.36 -12.36 -3.32
C ASN A 465 2.74 -13.23 -4.51
N GLU A 466 1.94 -13.08 -5.57
CA GLU A 466 2.26 -13.52 -6.92
C GLU A 466 3.02 -12.42 -7.69
N ASP A 467 2.79 -11.15 -7.36
CA ASP A 467 3.49 -9.99 -7.93
C ASP A 467 4.85 -9.73 -7.25
N ASN A 468 5.77 -9.09 -7.97
CA ASN A 468 7.09 -8.74 -7.44
C ASN A 468 6.96 -7.65 -6.37
N TYR A 469 7.13 -8.02 -5.10
CA TYR A 469 7.25 -7.06 -4.00
C TYR A 469 8.46 -6.15 -4.23
N SER A 470 8.29 -4.84 -4.02
CA SER A 470 9.34 -3.84 -4.27
C SER A 470 10.00 -3.42 -2.96
N ILE A 471 11.33 -3.48 -2.92
CA ILE A 471 12.15 -3.01 -1.82
C ILE A 471 13.02 -1.86 -2.31
N GLY A 472 12.95 -0.75 -1.58
CA GLY A 472 13.70 0.47 -1.84
C GLY A 472 13.18 1.31 -3.01
N SER A 473 13.62 2.56 -3.04
CA SER A 473 13.22 3.55 -4.04
C SER A 473 13.73 3.18 -5.44
N ASN A 474 12.87 3.30 -6.46
CA ASN A 474 13.23 2.96 -7.84
C ASN A 474 14.17 4.01 -8.42
N LEU A 475 15.40 3.62 -8.71
CA LEU A 475 16.43 4.50 -9.27
C LEU A 475 16.38 4.62 -10.81
N GLN A 476 15.49 3.90 -11.51
CA GLN A 476 15.45 3.89 -12.98
C GLN A 476 15.12 5.26 -13.61
N THR A 477 14.47 6.18 -12.87
CA THR A 477 14.30 7.57 -13.31
C THR A 477 15.61 8.37 -13.23
N GLN A 478 16.53 7.97 -12.35
CA GLN A 478 17.82 8.60 -12.13
C GLN A 478 18.94 7.99 -12.98
N SER A 479 18.84 6.70 -13.33
CA SER A 479 19.85 5.98 -14.13
C SER A 479 19.65 6.06 -15.64
N LYS A 480 18.56 6.68 -16.13
CA LYS A 480 18.41 6.91 -17.58
C LYS A 480 19.54 7.85 -18.01
N PRO A 481 20.47 7.39 -18.87
CA PRO A 481 21.51 8.27 -19.38
C PRO A 481 20.84 9.45 -20.07
N GLU A 482 21.32 10.66 -19.80
CA GLU A 482 20.97 11.80 -20.62
C GLU A 482 21.21 11.41 -22.09
N GLN A 483 20.34 11.86 -23.00
CA GLN A 483 20.43 11.49 -24.41
C GLN A 483 21.83 11.76 -24.99
N PHE A 484 22.62 12.67 -24.39
CA PHE A 484 24.03 12.90 -24.66
C PHE A 484 24.79 13.11 -23.34
N TYR A 485 25.70 12.20 -23.02
CA TYR A 485 26.64 12.31 -21.91
C TYR A 485 28.07 12.49 -22.44
N PHE A 486 28.86 13.35 -21.81
CA PHE A 486 30.26 13.56 -22.14
C PHE A 486 31.12 13.18 -20.93
N GLU A 487 31.97 12.17 -21.08
CA GLU A 487 32.83 11.67 -20.00
C GLU A 487 33.81 12.77 -19.55
N ARG A 488 33.86 13.00 -18.23
CA ARG A 488 34.72 13.98 -17.59
C ARG A 488 36.00 13.33 -17.08
N SER A 489 37.05 14.14 -17.01
CA SER A 489 38.24 13.79 -16.23
C SER A 489 38.08 14.34 -14.82
N LEU A 490 38.27 13.48 -13.83
CA LEU A 490 38.16 13.81 -12.40
C LEU A 490 39.55 14.00 -11.81
N LYS A 491 39.67 14.87 -10.81
CA LYS A 491 40.93 15.14 -10.10
C LYS A 491 40.74 14.93 -8.60
N ALA A 492 41.51 14.04 -8.01
CA ALA A 492 41.60 13.82 -6.56
C ALA A 492 43.06 13.66 -6.14
N ASN A 493 43.48 14.24 -5.01
CA ASN A 493 44.86 14.19 -4.50
C ASN A 493 45.94 14.51 -5.56
N SER A 494 45.65 15.46 -6.45
CA SER A 494 46.50 15.85 -7.59
C SER A 494 46.65 14.83 -8.72
N GLU A 495 46.02 13.66 -8.65
CA GLU A 495 45.93 12.70 -9.75
C GLU A 495 44.68 12.96 -10.61
N VAL A 496 44.82 12.87 -11.93
CA VAL A 496 43.71 12.97 -12.88
C VAL A 496 43.35 11.58 -13.39
N PHE A 497 42.06 11.22 -13.37
CA PHE A 497 41.58 9.91 -13.78
C PHE A 497 40.21 10.00 -14.49
N PRO A 498 39.88 9.04 -15.37
CA PRO A 498 38.57 8.98 -16.02
C PRO A 498 37.51 8.44 -15.06
N GLU A 499 36.24 8.80 -15.27
CA GLU A 499 35.10 8.36 -14.46
C GLU A 499 34.98 6.83 -14.36
N THR A 500 35.34 6.10 -15.41
CA THR A 500 35.35 4.64 -15.42
C THR A 500 36.21 4.03 -14.32
N LYS A 501 37.24 4.75 -13.84
CA LYS A 501 38.13 4.34 -12.75
C LYS A 501 37.74 4.92 -11.39
N PHE A 502 36.56 5.56 -11.26
CA PHE A 502 36.13 6.23 -10.03
C PHE A 502 36.26 5.33 -8.79
N PHE A 503 35.66 4.14 -8.81
CA PHE A 503 35.71 3.21 -7.68
C PHE A 503 37.07 2.53 -7.45
N GLU A 504 38.03 2.67 -8.37
CA GLU A 504 39.41 2.15 -8.20
C GLU A 504 40.33 3.18 -7.56
N LYS A 505 40.04 4.48 -7.76
CA LYS A 505 40.89 5.59 -7.33
C LYS A 505 40.49 6.20 -6.01
N ILE A 506 39.23 6.04 -5.61
CA ILE A 506 38.74 6.52 -4.32
C ILE A 506 39.17 5.58 -3.19
N ASN A 507 39.81 6.15 -2.17
CA ASN A 507 40.29 5.42 -0.99
C ASN A 507 39.60 5.84 0.32
N LYS A 508 38.63 6.76 0.23
CA LYS A 508 37.95 7.38 1.37
C LYS A 508 36.45 7.11 1.34
N ASN A 509 35.84 7.07 2.52
CA ASN A 509 34.43 6.73 2.70
C ASN A 509 33.49 7.92 2.49
N ILE A 510 34.01 9.16 2.53
CA ILE A 510 33.24 10.38 2.30
C ILE A 510 33.91 11.16 1.17
N LEU A 511 33.15 11.47 0.13
CA LEU A 511 33.60 12.23 -1.03
C LEU A 511 32.77 13.48 -1.22
N VAL A 512 33.44 14.57 -1.55
CA VAL A 512 32.78 15.79 -2.01
C VAL A 512 33.15 16.02 -3.47
N VAL A 513 32.17 15.80 -4.35
CA VAL A 513 32.25 16.10 -5.77
C VAL A 513 31.95 17.59 -5.95
N THR A 514 32.96 18.36 -6.34
CA THR A 514 32.87 19.82 -6.35
C THR A 514 33.35 20.46 -7.66
N GLY A 515 32.75 21.60 -7.96
CA GLY A 515 33.00 22.39 -9.16
C GLY A 515 31.94 23.49 -9.32
N PRO A 516 32.12 24.39 -10.28
CA PRO A 516 31.23 25.53 -10.49
C PRO A 516 29.79 25.11 -10.84
N PRO A 517 28.81 26.03 -10.76
CA PRO A 517 27.45 25.78 -11.21
C PRO A 517 27.43 25.35 -12.70
N GLY A 518 26.64 24.34 -13.05
CA GLY A 518 26.53 23.88 -14.44
C GLY A 518 27.62 22.92 -14.91
N GLU A 519 28.60 22.56 -14.06
CA GLU A 519 29.74 21.69 -14.42
C GLU A 519 29.35 20.23 -14.71
N GLY A 520 28.14 19.81 -14.33
CA GLY A 520 27.64 18.45 -14.52
C GLY A 520 27.73 17.54 -13.29
N LYS A 521 27.74 18.12 -12.07
CA LYS A 521 27.77 17.37 -10.79
C LYS A 521 26.66 16.32 -10.69
N THR A 522 25.40 16.75 -10.77
CA THR A 522 24.22 15.87 -10.77
C THR A 522 24.29 14.79 -11.86
N THR A 523 24.74 15.17 -13.06
CA THR A 523 24.89 14.26 -14.20
C THR A 523 25.97 13.20 -13.94
N LEU A 524 27.10 13.57 -13.33
CA LEU A 524 28.14 12.63 -12.89
C LEU A 524 27.61 11.71 -11.78
N LEU A 525 26.87 12.21 -10.79
CA LEU A 525 26.30 11.38 -9.72
C LEU A 525 25.39 10.30 -10.31
N LYS A 526 24.53 10.64 -11.27
CA LYS A 526 23.72 9.67 -12.03
C LYS A 526 24.60 8.64 -12.78
N GLN A 527 25.70 9.09 -13.38
CA GLN A 527 26.62 8.20 -14.07
C GLN A 527 27.35 7.25 -13.10
N ILE A 528 27.74 7.72 -11.91
CA ILE A 528 28.35 6.90 -10.86
C ILE A 528 27.40 5.79 -10.41
N VAL A 529 26.09 6.08 -10.28
CA VAL A 529 25.06 5.05 -10.00
C VAL A 529 25.08 3.96 -11.09
N SER A 530 25.07 4.36 -12.36
CA SER A 530 25.11 3.43 -13.49
C SER A 530 26.38 2.58 -13.52
N LEU A 531 27.55 3.20 -13.31
CA LEU A 531 28.85 2.52 -13.23
C LEU A 531 28.88 1.51 -12.07
N LYS A 532 28.34 1.89 -10.90
CA LYS A 532 28.28 1.01 -9.73
C LYS A 532 27.38 -0.19 -9.99
N LYS A 533 26.18 0.02 -10.52
CA LYS A 533 25.24 -1.09 -10.84
C LYS A 533 25.81 -2.03 -11.90
N ALA A 534 26.54 -1.51 -12.89
CA ALA A 534 27.25 -2.34 -13.86
C ALA A 534 28.35 -3.20 -13.21
N LYS A 535 29.16 -2.60 -12.31
CA LYS A 535 30.19 -3.33 -11.56
C LYS A 535 29.59 -4.38 -10.63
N ASP A 536 28.53 -4.05 -9.90
CA ASP A 536 27.82 -4.96 -9.00
C ASP A 536 27.28 -6.20 -9.72
N LYS A 537 26.78 -6.05 -10.95
CA LYS A 537 26.36 -7.18 -11.80
C LYS A 537 27.52 -8.12 -12.14
N ILE A 538 28.71 -7.59 -12.43
CA ILE A 538 29.90 -8.38 -12.73
C ILE A 538 30.38 -9.10 -11.45
N ASP A 539 30.41 -8.38 -10.33
CA ASP A 539 30.89 -8.90 -9.05
C ASP A 539 29.86 -9.81 -8.32
N SER A 540 28.66 -9.99 -8.88
CA SER A 540 27.52 -10.66 -8.22
C SER A 540 27.19 -10.09 -6.84
N LYS A 541 27.34 -8.77 -6.67
CA LYS A 541 27.05 -8.03 -5.44
C LYS A 541 25.81 -7.18 -5.59
N LEU A 542 25.18 -6.84 -4.46
CA LEU A 542 24.09 -5.88 -4.40
C LEU A 542 24.46 -4.74 -3.44
N THR A 543 24.56 -3.53 -3.98
CA THR A 543 24.71 -2.31 -3.19
C THR A 543 23.40 -1.52 -3.20
N TRP A 544 22.94 -1.14 -2.01
CA TRP A 544 21.80 -0.22 -1.85
C TRP A 544 22.28 1.21 -2.03
N ILE A 545 21.82 1.88 -3.09
CA ILE A 545 22.19 3.27 -3.36
C ILE A 545 21.04 4.16 -2.92
N ILE A 546 21.21 4.96 -1.86
CA ILE A 546 20.16 5.80 -1.30
C ILE A 546 20.45 7.25 -1.66
N ASN A 547 19.53 7.89 -2.38
CA ASN A 547 19.59 9.33 -2.63
C ASN A 547 18.92 10.05 -1.45
N VAL A 548 19.70 10.81 -0.69
CA VAL A 548 19.20 11.57 0.46
C VAL A 548 18.61 12.87 -0.07
N ASP A 549 17.29 12.91 -0.13
CA ASP A 549 16.56 14.10 -0.55
C ASP A 549 16.59 15.12 0.60
N LEU A 550 17.30 16.22 0.37
CA LEU A 550 17.47 17.30 1.34
C LEU A 550 16.14 18.01 1.67
N LYS A 551 15.19 18.05 0.73
CA LYS A 551 13.84 18.63 0.98
C LYS A 551 13.06 17.74 1.94
N LYS A 552 13.06 16.42 1.75
CA LYS A 552 12.47 15.45 2.70
C LYS A 552 13.19 15.49 4.05
N SER A 553 14.51 15.62 4.04
CA SER A 553 15.33 15.70 5.24
C SER A 553 15.02 16.94 6.09
N LYS A 554 14.56 18.06 5.52
CA LYS A 554 14.06 19.20 6.30
C LYS A 554 12.80 18.85 7.12
N GLN A 555 11.83 18.16 6.51
CA GLN A 555 10.65 17.64 7.23
C GLN A 555 11.08 16.64 8.30
N PHE A 556 11.98 15.74 7.88
CA PHE A 556 13.01 15.07 8.68
C PHE A 556 13.25 15.72 10.01
N PHE A 557 14.06 16.78 9.99
CA PHE A 557 14.64 17.46 11.15
C PHE A 557 13.69 18.36 11.95
N ARG A 558 12.50 18.72 11.46
CA ARG A 558 11.53 19.56 12.21
C ARG A 558 10.94 18.89 13.46
N ASN A 559 10.84 17.57 13.51
CA ASN A 559 10.25 16.84 14.66
C ASN A 559 11.21 16.78 15.89
N ALA A 560 10.76 16.99 17.12
CA ALA A 560 11.67 17.09 18.30
C ALA A 560 12.29 15.77 18.81
N ILE A 561 12.18 14.66 18.07
CA ILE A 561 12.59 13.33 18.51
C ILE A 561 14.08 13.10 18.14
N GLY A 562 14.82 12.38 18.99
CA GLY A 562 16.20 11.96 18.71
C GLY A 562 16.25 11.16 17.40
N LYS A 563 16.90 11.74 16.39
CA LYS A 563 16.96 11.20 15.02
C LYS A 563 18.32 10.60 14.76
N THR A 564 18.35 9.32 14.45
CA THR A 564 19.57 8.63 14.04
C THR A 564 19.74 8.65 12.52
N LEU A 565 20.94 8.30 12.04
CA LEU A 565 21.17 8.11 10.61
C LEU A 565 20.29 6.98 10.03
N SER A 566 20.04 5.91 10.79
CA SER A 566 19.12 4.83 10.40
C SER A 566 17.70 5.36 10.15
N ASP A 567 17.19 6.21 11.04
CA ASP A 567 15.85 6.79 10.88
C ASP A 567 15.75 7.70 9.65
N LEU A 568 16.83 8.43 9.31
CA LEU A 568 16.90 9.25 8.10
C LEU A 568 16.85 8.36 6.83
N LEU A 569 17.57 7.24 6.82
CA LEU A 569 17.59 6.31 5.69
C LEU A 569 16.22 5.65 5.50
N CYS A 570 15.61 5.17 6.59
CA CYS A 570 14.25 4.64 6.57
C CYS A 570 13.25 5.67 6.03
N HIS A 571 13.33 6.92 6.49
CA HIS A 571 12.46 7.99 6.00
C HIS A 571 12.64 8.27 4.50
N ASN A 572 13.87 8.30 3.99
CA ASN A 572 14.12 8.53 2.56
C ASN A 572 13.60 7.39 1.68
N GLU A 573 13.64 6.15 2.18
CA GLU A 573 13.13 4.96 1.50
C GLU A 573 11.64 4.68 1.79
N ASN A 574 10.94 5.59 2.49
CA ASN A 574 9.54 5.49 2.91
C ASN A 574 9.22 4.26 3.80
N ILE A 575 10.20 3.79 4.56
CA ILE A 575 10.04 2.74 5.57
C ILE A 575 9.53 3.42 6.85
N THR A 576 8.38 2.96 7.36
CA THR A 576 7.66 3.64 8.43
C THR A 576 8.48 3.65 9.73
N PRO A 577 8.67 4.80 10.40
CA PRO A 577 9.53 4.87 11.57
C PRO A 577 8.87 4.27 12.83
N ALA A 578 9.60 3.35 13.45
CA ALA A 578 9.70 2.99 14.88
C ALA A 578 8.44 2.67 15.71
N SER A 579 7.21 2.85 15.21
CA SER A 579 5.98 2.58 15.98
C SER A 579 5.12 1.43 15.44
N SER A 580 5.42 0.93 14.23
CA SER A 580 4.77 -0.26 13.69
C SER A 580 5.79 -1.40 13.65
N TYR A 581 5.47 -2.52 14.31
CA TYR A 581 6.19 -3.80 14.23
C TYR A 581 6.23 -4.39 12.79
N LEU A 582 5.70 -3.66 11.79
CA LEU A 582 5.27 -4.17 10.49
C LEU A 582 6.40 -4.27 9.44
N ALA A 583 7.57 -3.65 9.65
CA ALA A 583 8.68 -3.63 8.68
C ALA A 583 10.07 -3.91 9.29
N GLN A 584 10.16 -4.86 10.23
CA GLN A 584 11.44 -5.22 10.85
C GLN A 584 12.45 -5.77 9.85
N PHE A 585 12.01 -6.53 8.85
CA PHE A 585 12.88 -7.11 7.83
C PHE A 585 13.54 -6.02 6.97
N GLU A 586 12.78 -5.04 6.48
CA GLU A 586 13.32 -3.93 5.68
C GLU A 586 14.26 -3.04 6.50
N ARG A 587 13.94 -2.81 7.78
CA ARG A 587 14.85 -2.10 8.69
C ARG A 587 16.17 -2.85 8.88
N LYS A 588 16.12 -4.18 9.11
CA LYS A 588 17.33 -5.01 9.22
C LYS A 588 18.16 -4.97 7.92
N LEU A 589 17.52 -4.93 6.76
CA LEU A 589 18.20 -4.71 5.47
C LEU A 589 18.89 -3.33 5.43
N ILE A 590 18.21 -2.26 5.88
CA ILE A 590 18.80 -0.91 6.02
C ILE A 590 19.90 -0.85 7.08
N GLU A 591 19.95 -1.73 8.05
CA GLU A 591 21.05 -1.71 9.03
C GLU A 591 22.27 -2.47 8.48
N SER A 592 22.04 -3.53 7.67
CA SER A 592 23.07 -4.54 7.47
C SER A 592 23.61 -4.67 6.03
N MET A 593 22.85 -4.25 5.01
CA MET A 593 23.26 -4.35 3.59
C MET A 593 24.32 -3.29 3.25
N ASN A 594 25.22 -3.56 2.29
CA ASN A 594 26.19 -2.55 1.86
C ASN A 594 25.52 -1.35 1.18
N LYS A 595 25.89 -0.12 1.53
CA LYS A 595 25.23 1.09 1.03
C LYS A 595 26.16 2.13 0.44
N ILE A 596 25.62 2.91 -0.48
CA ILE A 596 26.19 4.17 -0.94
C ILE A 596 25.14 5.25 -0.76
N LEU A 597 25.50 6.35 -0.09
CA LEU A 597 24.64 7.51 0.06
C LEU A 597 25.02 8.56 -0.98
N ILE A 598 24.04 9.12 -1.66
CA ILE A 598 24.21 10.25 -2.58
C ILE A 598 23.45 11.43 -2.02
N ILE A 599 24.12 12.56 -1.87
CA ILE A 599 23.53 13.83 -1.45
C ILE A 599 23.83 14.83 -2.56
N ASP A 600 22.82 15.17 -3.36
CA ASP A 600 22.97 16.12 -4.46
C ASP A 600 22.47 17.52 -4.07
N GLY A 601 23.13 18.56 -4.56
CA GLY A 601 22.75 19.95 -4.33
C GLY A 601 22.80 20.39 -2.86
N LEU A 602 23.84 20.01 -2.12
CA LEU A 602 23.98 20.42 -0.71
C LEU A 602 24.01 21.95 -0.54
N ASP A 603 24.58 22.66 -1.51
CA ASP A 603 24.63 24.12 -1.56
C ASP A 603 23.28 24.80 -1.85
N GLU A 604 22.31 24.07 -2.39
CA GLU A 604 21.01 24.62 -2.78
C GLU A 604 20.04 24.73 -1.58
N ASN A 605 20.47 24.30 -0.40
CA ASN A 605 19.70 24.24 0.84
C ASN A 605 20.32 25.12 1.95
N CYS A 606 19.56 25.36 3.03
CA CYS A 606 19.96 26.30 4.09
C CYS A 606 21.23 25.81 4.82
N LEU A 607 22.06 26.75 5.30
CA LEU A 607 23.27 26.44 6.09
C LEU A 607 22.99 25.56 7.31
N GLU A 608 21.80 25.66 7.90
CA GLU A 608 21.38 24.83 9.03
C GLU A 608 21.27 23.35 8.67
N ASP A 609 20.87 23.03 7.44
CA ASP A 609 20.72 21.64 6.98
C ASP A 609 22.08 20.99 6.73
N ILE A 610 23.05 21.77 6.26
CA ILE A 610 24.44 21.35 6.11
C ILE A 610 25.02 20.95 7.48
N GLU A 611 24.76 21.72 8.53
CA GLU A 611 25.20 21.40 9.90
C GLU A 611 24.53 20.14 10.45
N LYS A 612 23.22 19.98 10.26
CA LYS A 612 22.47 18.80 10.72
C LYS A 612 22.96 17.52 10.04
N ILE A 613 23.16 17.58 8.73
CA ILE A 613 23.67 16.45 7.94
C ILE A 613 25.11 16.15 8.29
N ARG A 614 25.94 17.18 8.47
CA ARG A 614 27.31 17.02 8.97
C ARG A 614 27.30 16.26 10.30
N ASN A 615 26.51 16.71 11.28
CA ASN A 615 26.44 16.10 12.60
C ASN A 615 26.05 14.61 12.58
N LEU A 616 25.26 14.17 11.58
CA LEU A 616 24.95 12.74 11.39
C LEU A 616 26.13 11.92 10.85
N PHE A 617 27.10 12.57 10.18
CA PHE A 617 28.27 11.92 9.58
C PHE A 617 29.57 12.12 10.35
N VAL A 618 29.57 12.92 11.42
CA VAL A 618 30.76 13.13 12.27
C VAL A 618 31.19 11.82 12.95
N ASP A 619 30.25 10.97 13.35
CA ASP A 619 30.57 9.69 13.96
C ASP A 619 30.83 8.61 12.90
N GLN A 620 32.11 8.28 12.69
CA GLN A 620 32.49 7.20 11.76
C GLN A 620 31.98 5.82 12.19
N ASN A 621 31.74 5.59 13.48
CA ASN A 621 31.18 4.32 13.96
C ASN A 621 29.76 4.14 13.42
N SER A 622 28.95 5.20 13.43
CA SER A 622 27.61 5.20 12.82
C SER A 622 27.59 4.81 11.33
N LEU A 623 28.61 5.19 10.56
CA LEU A 623 28.73 4.77 9.15
C LEU A 623 29.08 3.28 9.00
N GLN A 624 29.97 2.78 9.85
CA GLN A 624 30.39 1.38 9.85
C GLN A 624 29.26 0.45 10.35
N ASP A 625 28.57 0.86 11.41
CA ASP A 625 27.46 0.12 12.02
C ASP A 625 26.30 -0.07 11.03
N LEU A 626 26.06 0.92 10.15
CA LEU A 626 25.06 0.84 9.08
C LEU A 626 25.60 0.29 7.76
N ASN A 627 26.83 -0.24 7.75
CA ASN A 627 27.51 -0.80 6.58
C ASN A 627 27.49 0.15 5.36
N ILE A 628 27.71 1.45 5.61
CA ILE A 628 27.80 2.48 4.57
C ILE A 628 29.24 2.51 4.05
N SER A 629 29.42 2.07 2.81
CA SER A 629 30.73 2.00 2.15
C SER A 629 31.20 3.34 1.59
N LEU A 630 30.28 4.20 1.17
CA LEU A 630 30.62 5.46 0.51
C LEU A 630 29.50 6.49 0.67
N VAL A 631 29.85 7.73 0.99
CA VAL A 631 28.97 8.90 0.96
C VAL A 631 29.50 9.84 -0.11
N ILE A 632 28.67 10.19 -1.09
CA ILE A 632 29.04 11.10 -2.19
C ILE A 632 28.17 12.34 -2.10
N ILE A 633 28.81 13.49 -1.89
CA ILE A 633 28.18 14.79 -1.72
C ILE A 633 28.48 15.65 -2.95
N GLY A 634 27.45 16.02 -3.71
CA GLY A 634 27.53 17.04 -4.75
C GLY A 634 27.36 18.43 -4.16
N ALA A 635 28.37 19.28 -4.30
CA ALA A 635 28.30 20.66 -3.84
C ALA A 635 29.09 21.64 -4.73
N ARG A 636 28.68 22.90 -4.79
CA ARG A 636 29.49 23.98 -5.38
C ARG A 636 30.83 24.15 -4.67
N ASP A 637 31.81 24.70 -5.36
CA ASP A 637 33.18 24.95 -4.88
C ASP A 637 33.29 26.20 -4.00
N TYR A 638 32.24 26.48 -3.22
CA TYR A 638 32.24 27.58 -2.28
C TYR A 638 33.04 27.23 -1.02
N ASP A 639 33.99 28.09 -0.67
CA ASP A 639 34.89 27.86 0.46
C ASP A 639 34.17 27.64 1.78
N PHE A 640 33.05 28.31 2.04
CA PHE A 640 32.28 28.11 3.27
C PHE A 640 31.67 26.70 3.38
N ILE A 641 31.30 26.08 2.25
CA ILE A 641 30.79 24.71 2.20
C ILE A 641 31.94 23.74 2.35
N LEU A 642 33.00 23.92 1.56
CA LEU A 642 34.17 23.05 1.58
C LEU A 642 34.87 23.06 2.95
N LYS A 643 35.00 24.22 3.62
CA LYS A 643 35.55 24.31 4.98
C LYS A 643 34.73 23.51 5.99
N LYS A 644 33.39 23.58 5.90
CA LYS A 644 32.50 22.82 6.80
C LYS A 644 32.57 21.31 6.57
N LEU A 645 32.72 20.87 5.33
CA LEU A 645 32.81 19.45 4.98
C LEU A 645 34.20 18.84 5.19
N ARG A 646 35.28 19.62 5.02
CA ARG A 646 36.67 19.16 5.22
C ARG A 646 36.98 18.73 6.65
N ILE A 647 36.18 19.17 7.62
CA ILE A 647 36.29 18.78 9.03
C ILE A 647 35.85 17.32 9.25
N LEU A 648 35.08 16.73 8.32
CA LEU A 648 34.69 15.33 8.41
C LEU A 648 35.91 14.42 8.21
N ASP A 649 36.20 13.59 9.22
CA ASP A 649 37.28 12.62 9.15
C ASP A 649 37.05 11.65 7.98
N GLY A 650 38.08 11.47 7.16
CA GLY A 650 38.00 10.63 5.97
C GLY A 650 37.27 11.26 4.78
N CYS A 651 37.13 12.58 4.73
CA CYS A 651 36.65 13.32 3.55
C CYS A 651 37.74 13.49 2.49
N GLU A 652 37.43 13.19 1.22
CA GLU A 652 38.26 13.46 0.05
C GLU A 652 37.52 14.36 -0.96
N LEU A 653 38.25 15.32 -1.55
CA LEU A 653 37.69 16.23 -2.55
C LEU A 653 37.96 15.70 -3.95
N VAL A 654 36.88 15.55 -4.72
CA VAL A 654 36.95 15.17 -6.14
C VAL A 654 36.49 16.37 -6.95
N ARG A 655 37.39 16.93 -7.74
CA ARG A 655 37.11 18.09 -8.60
C ARG A 655 36.95 17.65 -10.05
N PHE A 656 36.09 18.34 -10.79
CA PHE A 656 36.12 18.25 -12.24
C PHE A 656 37.42 18.86 -12.76
N SER A 657 38.04 18.20 -13.73
CA SER A 657 39.02 18.88 -14.57
C SER A 657 38.26 19.86 -15.47
N PRO A 658 38.68 21.14 -15.54
CA PRO A 658 38.08 22.10 -16.45
C PRO A 658 38.09 21.56 -17.88
N PHE A 659 37.05 21.86 -18.66
CA PHE A 659 37.06 21.51 -20.07
C PHE A 659 38.24 22.18 -20.77
N SER A 660 39.08 21.37 -21.40
CA SER A 660 40.08 21.89 -22.33
C SER A 660 39.37 22.46 -23.57
N PRO A 661 40.02 23.35 -24.35
CA PRO A 661 39.46 23.80 -25.63
C PRO A 661 39.07 22.66 -26.58
N ARG A 662 39.75 21.51 -26.48
CA ARG A 662 39.41 20.30 -27.23
C ARG A 662 38.12 19.65 -26.73
N ASP A 663 37.91 19.61 -25.41
CA ASP A 663 36.69 19.07 -24.80
C ASP A 663 35.49 19.96 -25.13
N GLN A 664 35.65 21.28 -25.03
CA GLN A 664 34.60 22.26 -25.38
C GLN A 664 34.19 22.11 -26.85
N SER A 665 35.17 22.01 -27.76
CA SER A 665 34.93 21.79 -29.19
C SER A 665 34.24 20.46 -29.46
N SER A 666 34.71 19.39 -28.81
CA SER A 666 34.14 18.04 -28.97
C SER A 666 32.71 17.95 -28.45
N PHE A 667 32.43 18.55 -27.28
CA PHE A 667 31.10 18.63 -26.71
C PHE A 667 30.15 19.42 -27.62
N LEU A 668 30.56 20.63 -28.03
CA LEU A 668 29.75 21.51 -28.88
C LEU A 668 29.39 20.82 -30.20
N LYS A 669 30.38 20.19 -30.86
CA LYS A 669 30.17 19.42 -32.10
C LYS A 669 29.23 18.24 -31.88
N GLY A 670 29.48 17.43 -30.85
CA GLY A 670 28.68 16.25 -30.54
C GLY A 670 27.23 16.59 -30.22
N TYR A 671 26.99 17.65 -29.47
CA TYR A 671 25.66 18.10 -29.09
C TYR A 671 24.91 18.79 -30.25
N LEU A 672 25.59 19.64 -31.03
CA LEU A 672 25.01 20.28 -32.22
C LEU A 672 24.59 19.27 -33.28
N ASN A 673 25.39 18.23 -33.55
CA ASN A 673 25.03 17.16 -34.50
C ASN A 673 23.72 16.44 -34.15
N LYS A 674 23.36 16.39 -32.85
CA LYS A 674 22.08 15.84 -32.40
C LYS A 674 20.93 16.82 -32.63
N LEU A 675 21.20 18.12 -32.55
CA LEU A 675 20.20 19.17 -32.73
C LEU A 675 19.95 19.51 -34.20
N ILE A 676 20.96 19.33 -35.07
CA ILE A 676 20.97 19.68 -36.49
C ILE A 676 21.73 18.56 -37.24
N PRO A 677 21.08 17.79 -38.14
CA PRO A 677 21.72 16.66 -38.86
C PRO A 677 22.81 17.02 -39.90
N ALA A 678 23.31 18.26 -39.95
CA ALA A 678 24.22 18.73 -41.00
C ALA A 678 25.70 18.48 -40.63
N ASN A 679 26.56 18.27 -41.65
CA ASN A 679 28.02 18.16 -41.50
C ASN A 679 28.59 19.48 -40.95
N THR A 680 28.67 19.61 -39.62
CA THR A 680 29.27 20.76 -38.96
C THR A 680 30.79 20.69 -39.09
N GLU A 681 31.39 21.80 -39.53
CA GLU A 681 32.83 21.95 -39.71
C GLU A 681 33.61 21.66 -38.41
N HIS A 682 34.87 21.23 -38.54
CA HIS A 682 35.71 20.81 -37.42
C HIS A 682 36.14 21.95 -36.46
N ASP A 683 35.81 23.21 -36.75
CA ASP A 683 36.42 24.38 -36.10
C ASP A 683 35.41 25.38 -35.47
N ILE A 684 34.19 24.93 -35.17
CA ILE A 684 33.12 25.83 -34.70
C ILE A 684 33.46 26.50 -33.36
N PHE A 685 34.10 25.78 -32.44
CA PHE A 685 34.42 26.35 -31.13
C PHE A 685 35.50 27.44 -31.22
N GLU A 686 36.57 27.22 -31.97
CA GLU A 686 37.62 28.23 -32.16
C GLU A 686 37.02 29.48 -32.81
N LYS A 687 36.17 29.30 -33.82
CA LYS A 687 35.39 30.38 -34.45
C LYS A 687 34.54 31.13 -33.42
N VAL A 688 33.75 30.45 -32.58
CA VAL A 688 32.94 31.08 -31.52
C VAL A 688 33.83 31.91 -30.57
N THR A 689 34.95 31.35 -30.11
CA THR A 689 35.85 32.04 -29.17
C THR A 689 36.53 33.26 -29.79
N ASN A 690 36.82 33.23 -31.08
CA ASN A 690 37.44 34.35 -31.80
C ASN A 690 36.49 35.55 -31.99
N PHE A 691 35.17 35.33 -31.97
CA PHE A 691 34.21 36.42 -32.14
C PHE A 691 33.95 37.21 -30.86
N ALA A 692 34.10 36.60 -29.70
CA ALA A 692 33.95 37.29 -28.42
C ALA A 692 34.84 36.61 -27.35
N PRO A 693 36.03 37.17 -27.03
CA PRO A 693 36.97 36.54 -26.10
C PRO A 693 36.38 36.20 -24.72
N ALA A 694 35.41 36.98 -24.24
CA ALA A 694 34.67 36.72 -23.00
C ALA A 694 33.89 35.38 -23.00
N PHE A 695 33.62 34.78 -24.18
CA PHE A 695 32.98 33.46 -24.29
C PHE A 695 33.84 32.33 -23.80
N LYS A 696 35.17 32.48 -23.83
CA LYS A 696 36.07 31.43 -23.37
C LYS A 696 35.80 31.09 -21.91
N ASP A 697 35.53 32.11 -21.10
CA ASP A 697 35.27 31.98 -19.67
C ASP A 697 33.83 31.49 -19.41
N ILE A 698 32.86 31.95 -20.20
CA ILE A 698 31.44 31.57 -20.09
C ILE A 698 31.21 30.11 -20.55
N CYS A 699 31.88 29.64 -21.60
CA CYS A 699 31.75 28.29 -22.16
C CYS A 699 32.56 27.22 -21.41
N SER A 700 32.96 27.49 -20.17
CA SER A 700 33.72 26.57 -19.33
C SER A 700 32.91 25.37 -18.84
N THR A 701 31.56 25.46 -18.88
CA THR A 701 30.66 24.42 -18.34
C THR A 701 29.81 23.74 -19.43
N PRO A 702 29.42 22.47 -19.23
CA PRO A 702 28.46 21.78 -20.10
C PRO A 702 27.14 22.54 -20.28
N LEU A 703 26.60 23.13 -19.21
CA LEU A 703 25.35 23.90 -19.28
C LEU A 703 25.47 25.08 -20.26
N SER A 704 26.54 25.86 -20.15
CA SER A 704 26.80 26.97 -21.06
C SER A 704 26.94 26.50 -22.51
N LEU A 705 27.64 25.39 -22.75
CA LEU A 705 27.80 24.82 -24.10
C LEU A 705 26.47 24.30 -24.68
N GLN A 706 25.57 23.75 -23.86
CA GLN A 706 24.20 23.42 -24.28
C GLN A 706 23.41 24.67 -24.66
N MET A 707 23.53 25.76 -23.90
CA MET A 707 22.89 27.05 -24.20
C MET A 707 23.41 27.63 -25.51
N VAL A 708 24.73 27.64 -25.74
CA VAL A 708 25.36 28.06 -27.01
C VAL A 708 24.83 27.24 -28.17
N SER A 709 24.76 25.91 -28.01
CA SER A 709 24.25 25.02 -29.06
C SER A 709 22.81 25.36 -29.46
N LYS A 710 21.96 25.68 -28.48
CA LYS A 710 20.57 26.10 -28.73
C LYS A 710 20.50 27.47 -29.41
N ILE A 711 21.35 28.41 -29.02
CA ILE A 711 21.43 29.72 -29.66
C ILE A 711 21.79 29.59 -31.14
N ILE A 712 22.82 28.80 -31.46
CA ILE A 712 23.22 28.53 -32.84
C ILE A 712 22.09 27.86 -33.63
N LYS A 713 21.44 26.84 -33.04
CA LYS A 713 20.30 26.15 -33.66
C LYS A 713 19.17 27.10 -34.02
N ASN A 714 18.78 27.98 -33.10
CA ASN A 714 17.69 28.93 -33.32
C ASN A 714 17.97 29.87 -34.50
N LYS A 715 19.21 30.35 -34.62
CA LYS A 715 19.62 31.22 -35.73
C LYS A 715 19.60 30.49 -37.07
N ILE A 716 20.17 29.28 -37.12
CA ILE A 716 20.14 28.44 -38.32
C ILE A 716 18.69 28.14 -38.74
N SER A 717 17.80 27.86 -37.79
CA SER A 717 16.38 27.64 -38.11
C SER A 717 15.67 28.87 -38.70
N LYS A 718 16.22 30.07 -38.48
CA LYS A 718 15.74 31.34 -39.05
C LYS A 718 16.42 31.69 -40.38
N GLY A 719 17.21 30.77 -40.95
CA GLY A 719 17.86 30.94 -42.26
C GLY A 719 19.27 31.54 -42.21
N ASP A 720 19.84 31.76 -41.02
CA ASP A 720 21.22 32.23 -40.89
C ASP A 720 22.22 31.12 -41.27
N SER A 721 23.33 31.52 -41.92
CA SER A 721 24.48 30.62 -42.07
C SER A 721 25.14 30.39 -40.70
N ILE A 722 25.95 29.35 -40.57
CA ILE A 722 26.71 29.12 -39.32
C ILE A 722 27.56 30.36 -39.00
N GLU A 723 28.24 30.93 -39.99
CA GLU A 723 29.10 32.10 -39.78
C GLU A 723 28.33 33.37 -39.39
N SER A 724 27.13 33.62 -39.96
CA SER A 724 26.29 34.73 -39.50
C SER A 724 25.68 34.47 -38.13
N SER A 725 25.34 33.21 -37.81
CA SER A 725 24.84 32.78 -36.50
C SER A 725 25.86 33.04 -35.38
N LEU A 726 27.16 33.00 -35.67
CA LEU A 726 28.22 33.28 -34.70
C LEU A 726 28.36 34.77 -34.37
N LYS A 727 27.94 35.68 -35.26
CA LYS A 727 28.01 37.14 -35.02
C LYS A 727 27.12 37.61 -33.87
N VAL A 728 26.10 36.82 -33.54
CA VAL A 728 25.26 37.01 -32.35
C VAL A 728 26.07 37.22 -31.08
N PHE A 729 27.20 36.54 -30.98
CA PHE A 729 28.03 36.54 -29.79
C PHE A 729 28.88 37.80 -29.63
N TYR A 730 28.98 38.68 -30.64
CA TYR A 730 29.66 39.98 -30.50
C TYR A 730 29.09 40.85 -29.37
N ASN A 731 27.79 40.72 -29.09
CA ASN A 731 27.09 41.59 -28.15
C ASN A 731 27.04 41.03 -26.72
N VAL A 732 27.56 39.83 -26.50
CA VAL A 732 27.58 39.21 -25.17
C VAL A 732 28.89 39.59 -24.48
N SER A 733 28.77 40.53 -23.55
CA SER A 733 29.88 41.13 -22.79
C SER A 733 30.18 40.39 -21.49
N ASN A 734 29.16 39.80 -20.85
CA ASN A 734 29.31 39.03 -19.61
C ASN A 734 28.22 37.96 -19.44
N LEU A 735 28.24 37.26 -18.30
CA LEU A 735 27.34 36.14 -17.98
C LEU A 735 25.86 36.54 -17.94
N TYR A 736 25.51 37.75 -17.47
CA TYR A 736 24.13 38.23 -17.45
C TYR A 736 23.57 38.37 -18.88
N HIS A 737 24.31 39.04 -19.76
CA HIS A 737 23.95 39.15 -21.19
C HIS A 737 23.80 37.78 -21.85
N PHE A 738 24.65 36.82 -21.51
CA PHE A 738 24.57 35.47 -22.05
C PHE A 738 23.24 34.78 -21.69
N TYR A 739 22.82 34.85 -20.43
CA TYR A 739 21.53 34.29 -19.98
C TYR A 739 20.35 35.03 -20.62
N SER A 740 20.38 36.36 -20.67
CA SER A 740 19.36 37.16 -21.36
C SER A 740 19.25 36.78 -22.83
N TYR A 741 20.38 36.53 -23.52
CA TYR A 741 20.37 36.10 -24.91
C TYR A 741 19.72 34.73 -25.09
N TYR A 742 20.05 33.79 -24.21
CA TYR A 742 19.42 32.47 -24.19
C TYR A 742 17.92 32.53 -23.92
N LEU A 743 17.46 33.41 -23.02
CA LEU A 743 16.03 33.64 -22.79
C LEU A 743 15.35 34.25 -24.01
N GLY A 744 16.04 35.08 -24.79
CA GLY A 744 15.57 35.55 -26.10
C GLY A 744 15.32 34.40 -27.07
N VAL A 745 16.19 33.39 -27.09
CA VAL A 745 16.00 32.17 -27.88
C VAL A 745 14.79 31.37 -27.39
N ARG A 746 14.59 31.26 -26.07
CA ARG A 746 13.39 30.62 -25.51
C ARG A 746 12.12 31.38 -25.84
N LYS A 747 12.16 32.71 -25.86
CA LYS A 747 11.05 33.56 -26.29
C LYS A 747 10.68 33.29 -27.74
N ASP A 748 11.68 33.18 -28.62
CA ASP A 748 11.46 32.86 -30.02
C ASP A 748 10.87 31.45 -30.21
N GLU A 749 11.39 30.44 -29.50
CA GLU A 749 10.86 29.07 -29.52
C GLU A 749 9.40 28.99 -29.01
N PHE A 750 9.09 29.72 -27.94
CA PHE A 750 7.75 29.78 -27.35
C PHE A 750 6.77 30.51 -28.25
N ALA A 751 7.19 31.63 -28.83
CA ALA A 751 6.32 32.49 -29.61
C ALA A 751 5.98 31.92 -30.98
N GLN A 752 6.85 31.12 -31.60
CA GLN A 752 6.68 30.63 -32.98
C GLN A 752 6.32 31.77 -33.95
N ASP A 753 6.97 32.93 -33.77
CA ASP A 753 6.76 34.18 -34.51
C ASP A 753 5.39 34.89 -34.31
N ASP A 754 4.65 34.56 -33.26
CA ASP A 754 3.40 35.23 -32.87
C ASP A 754 3.59 36.24 -31.72
N ASP A 755 3.17 37.49 -31.95
CA ASP A 755 3.33 38.61 -31.01
C ASP A 755 2.52 38.46 -29.71
N ILE A 756 1.38 37.77 -29.73
CA ILE A 756 0.56 37.51 -28.53
C ILE A 756 1.32 36.58 -27.60
N TYR A 757 1.92 35.51 -28.14
CA TYR A 757 2.75 34.61 -27.35
C TYR A 757 4.06 35.28 -26.89
N ARG A 758 4.64 36.20 -27.68
CA ARG A 758 5.77 37.03 -27.20
C ARG A 758 5.40 37.84 -25.95
N LEU A 759 4.24 38.47 -25.92
CA LEU A 759 3.75 39.22 -24.76
C LEU A 759 3.41 38.30 -23.57
N ALA A 760 2.86 37.11 -23.84
CA ALA A 760 2.60 36.12 -22.80
C ALA A 760 3.90 35.62 -22.15
N PHE A 761 4.96 35.41 -22.93
CA PHE A 761 6.28 35.04 -22.43
C PHE A 761 6.82 36.06 -21.42
N ASP A 762 6.71 37.36 -21.71
CA ASP A 762 7.17 38.41 -20.80
C ASP A 762 6.42 38.41 -19.45
N ARG A 763 5.12 38.06 -19.46
CA ARG A 763 4.36 37.85 -18.22
C ARG A 763 4.89 36.64 -17.43
N TYR A 764 5.26 35.55 -18.11
CA TYR A 764 5.86 34.40 -17.44
C TYR A 764 7.23 34.70 -16.87
N ILE A 765 8.07 35.50 -17.54
CA ILE A 765 9.36 35.95 -17.00
C ILE A 765 9.15 36.68 -15.67
N TYR A 766 8.16 37.56 -15.56
CA TYR A 766 7.84 38.22 -14.30
C TYR A 766 7.40 37.23 -13.21
N SER A 767 6.59 36.23 -13.55
CA SER A 767 6.20 35.15 -12.63
C SER A 767 7.40 34.29 -12.20
N LEU A 768 8.36 34.03 -13.10
CA LEU A 768 9.58 33.28 -12.79
C LEU A 768 10.49 34.04 -11.82
N ARG A 769 10.58 35.37 -11.93
CA ARG A 769 11.26 36.23 -10.94
C ARG A 769 10.64 36.11 -9.55
N LYS A 770 9.31 36.11 -9.46
CA LYS A 770 8.60 35.91 -8.19
C LYS A 770 8.85 34.51 -7.61
N LEU A 771 8.78 33.48 -8.45
CA LEU A 771 9.05 32.09 -8.04
C LEU A 771 10.50 31.92 -7.54
N ALA A 772 11.46 32.53 -8.23
CA ALA A 772 12.85 32.49 -7.82
C ALA A 772 13.07 33.15 -6.46
N ALA A 773 12.44 34.30 -6.24
CA ALA A 773 12.47 34.97 -4.95
C ALA A 773 11.82 34.12 -3.85
N SER A 774 10.61 33.60 -4.06
CA SER A 774 9.89 32.80 -3.06
C SER A 774 10.64 31.54 -2.64
N ASN A 775 11.46 30.98 -3.54
CA ASN A 775 12.28 29.80 -3.25
C ASN A 775 13.58 30.12 -2.48
N LEU A 776 14.12 31.34 -2.62
CA LEU A 776 15.44 31.73 -2.10
C LEU A 776 15.38 32.59 -0.84
N PHE A 777 14.48 33.57 -0.80
CA PHE A 777 14.49 34.62 0.22
C PHE A 777 13.61 34.29 1.41
N SER A 778 13.93 34.88 2.57
CA SER A 778 13.12 34.76 3.77
C SER A 778 11.78 35.48 3.63
N ASP A 779 10.76 35.05 4.39
CA ASP A 779 9.44 35.69 4.41
C ASP A 779 9.52 37.20 4.66
N HIS A 780 10.48 37.63 5.49
CA HIS A 780 10.73 39.05 5.74
C HIS A 780 11.16 39.77 4.46
N LEU A 781 12.19 39.29 3.76
CA LEU A 781 12.67 39.91 2.51
C LEU A 781 11.61 39.81 1.39
N LEU A 782 10.84 38.72 1.32
CA LEU A 782 9.73 38.57 0.37
C LEU A 782 8.67 39.65 0.55
N SER A 783 8.26 39.90 1.79
CA SER A 783 7.27 40.94 2.08
C SER A 783 7.76 42.33 1.66
N LEU A 784 9.06 42.62 1.87
CA LEU A 784 9.70 43.87 1.42
C LEU A 784 9.78 43.98 -0.11
N LEU A 785 10.00 42.86 -0.81
CA LEU A 785 10.02 42.79 -2.28
C LEU A 785 8.62 42.75 -2.92
N ASN A 786 7.54 42.76 -2.12
CA ASN A 786 6.16 42.59 -2.56
C ASN A 786 5.92 41.26 -3.32
N VAL A 787 6.52 40.18 -2.81
CA VAL A 787 6.31 38.81 -3.29
C VAL A 787 5.57 38.03 -2.21
N ASP A 788 4.54 37.30 -2.60
CA ASP A 788 3.82 36.40 -1.70
C ASP A 788 4.69 35.18 -1.41
N ALA A 789 4.89 34.85 -0.13
CA ALA A 789 5.63 33.65 0.27
C ALA A 789 4.96 32.35 -0.19
N SER A 790 3.65 32.38 -0.44
CA SER A 790 2.85 31.28 -0.99
C SER A 790 2.69 31.32 -2.51
N PHE A 791 3.54 32.09 -3.22
CA PHE A 791 3.42 32.23 -4.67
C PHE A 791 3.58 30.90 -5.40
N GLU A 792 2.53 30.49 -6.12
CA GLU A 792 2.55 29.34 -7.01
C GLU A 792 2.56 29.80 -8.48
N ILE A 793 3.37 29.12 -9.30
CA ILE A 793 3.40 29.35 -10.74
C ILE A 793 2.48 28.36 -11.48
N GLY A 794 1.74 28.86 -12.47
CA GLY A 794 0.85 28.02 -13.28
C GLY A 794 1.60 27.04 -14.19
N LYS A 795 0.98 25.90 -14.50
CA LYS A 795 1.53 24.84 -15.36
C LYS A 795 2.06 25.33 -16.70
N ASP A 796 1.40 26.33 -17.29
CA ASP A 796 1.76 26.88 -18.60
C ASP A 796 3.16 27.50 -18.63
N ALA A 797 3.73 27.87 -17.48
CA ALA A 797 5.10 28.37 -17.39
C ALA A 797 6.16 27.30 -17.72
N LEU A 798 5.82 26.00 -17.70
CA LEU A 798 6.70 24.93 -18.18
C LEU A 798 7.08 25.10 -19.66
N ASN A 799 6.18 25.71 -20.45
CA ASN A 799 6.40 25.94 -21.88
C ASN A 799 7.54 26.95 -22.15
N VAL A 800 7.93 27.76 -21.16
CA VAL A 800 9.12 28.64 -21.24
C VAL A 800 10.41 27.81 -21.34
N GLY A 801 10.40 26.56 -20.87
CA GLY A 801 11.53 25.64 -20.99
C GLY A 801 12.68 25.90 -20.02
N VAL A 802 12.43 26.66 -18.94
CA VAL A 802 13.35 26.90 -17.82
C VAL A 802 12.86 26.29 -16.49
N LEU A 803 11.70 25.63 -16.52
CA LEU A 803 11.12 24.86 -15.41
C LEU A 803 10.96 23.38 -15.79
N LYS A 804 10.89 22.51 -14.78
CA LYS A 804 10.54 21.10 -14.86
C LYS A 804 9.53 20.72 -13.76
N GLU A 805 8.77 19.65 -13.99
CA GLU A 805 7.88 19.07 -12.98
C GLU A 805 8.69 18.44 -11.83
N ALA A 806 8.27 18.71 -10.59
CA ALA A 806 8.81 18.11 -9.38
C ALA A 806 7.72 17.30 -8.64
N HIS A 807 8.10 16.57 -7.58
CA HIS A 807 7.13 15.84 -6.75
C HIS A 807 6.05 16.76 -6.15
N GLU A 808 6.40 18.01 -5.85
CA GLU A 808 5.50 19.07 -5.38
C GLU A 808 5.74 20.33 -6.21
N GLY A 809 4.84 20.62 -7.16
CA GLY A 809 4.89 21.83 -7.99
C GLY A 809 5.96 21.80 -9.10
N TYR A 810 6.66 22.92 -9.27
CA TYR A 810 7.60 23.15 -10.36
C TYR A 810 8.94 23.67 -9.84
N GLU A 811 10.03 23.21 -10.42
CA GLU A 811 11.38 23.67 -10.07
C GLU A 811 12.15 24.12 -11.32
N PHE A 812 13.15 24.99 -11.13
CA PHE A 812 14.00 25.42 -12.24
C PHE A 812 14.79 24.23 -12.81
N VAL A 813 15.00 24.22 -14.13
CA VAL A 813 15.81 23.19 -14.80
C VAL A 813 17.25 23.17 -14.29
N HIS A 814 17.73 24.31 -13.81
CA HIS A 814 19.02 24.47 -13.14
C HIS A 814 18.99 25.67 -12.18
N LYS A 815 19.66 25.56 -11.02
CA LYS A 815 19.67 26.56 -9.95
C LYS A 815 20.15 27.95 -10.38
N THR A 816 21.04 28.02 -11.38
CA THR A 816 21.52 29.31 -11.91
C THR A 816 20.43 30.15 -12.56
N PHE A 817 19.36 29.55 -13.10
CA PHE A 817 18.21 30.32 -13.60
C PHE A 817 17.43 30.97 -12.44
N GLU A 818 17.28 30.24 -11.34
CA GLU A 818 16.67 30.78 -10.12
C GLU A 818 17.49 31.96 -9.58
N GLU A 819 18.82 31.81 -9.49
CA GLU A 819 19.73 32.87 -9.06
C GLU A 819 19.71 34.08 -10.00
N TYR A 820 19.71 33.85 -11.32
CA TYR A 820 19.57 34.88 -12.35
C TYR A 820 18.28 35.69 -12.18
N PHE A 821 17.13 35.00 -12.05
CA PHE A 821 15.83 35.66 -11.94
C PHE A 821 15.66 36.39 -10.60
N ALA A 822 16.23 35.87 -9.51
CA ALA A 822 16.26 36.56 -8.23
C ALA A 822 17.11 37.83 -8.28
N ALA A 823 18.27 37.80 -8.95
CA ALA A 823 19.10 38.98 -9.17
C ALA A 823 18.38 40.03 -10.03
N GLU A 824 17.68 39.61 -11.10
CA GLU A 824 16.84 40.53 -11.89
C GLU A 824 15.72 41.16 -11.06
N LEU A 825 15.08 40.40 -10.16
CA LEU A 825 14.04 40.96 -9.30
C LEU A 825 14.60 42.03 -8.35
N ILE A 826 15.77 41.78 -7.75
CA ILE A 826 16.46 42.76 -6.89
C ILE A 826 16.75 44.02 -7.70
N TRP A 827 17.29 43.88 -8.91
CA TRP A 827 17.58 45.01 -9.80
C TRP A 827 16.30 45.78 -10.18
N ASP A 828 15.24 45.09 -10.59
CA ASP A 828 13.93 45.67 -10.90
C ASP A 828 13.36 46.44 -9.70
N CYS A 829 13.59 45.94 -8.49
CA CYS A 829 13.16 46.60 -7.25
C CYS A 829 13.97 47.88 -7.00
N LEU A 830 15.31 47.80 -7.06
CA LEU A 830 16.22 48.93 -6.85
C LEU A 830 16.07 50.03 -7.92
N ASN A 831 15.72 49.66 -9.15
CA ASN A 831 15.50 50.62 -10.22
C ASN A 831 14.18 51.42 -10.07
N LYS A 832 13.28 51.06 -9.13
CA LYS A 832 12.05 51.84 -8.89
C LYS A 832 12.37 53.22 -8.29
N LYS A 833 11.50 54.20 -8.61
CA LYS A 833 11.65 55.60 -8.18
C LYS A 833 11.46 55.83 -6.67
N LYS A 834 10.83 54.91 -5.94
CA LYS A 834 10.61 54.99 -4.48
C LYS A 834 11.15 53.73 -3.82
N LEU A 835 12.26 53.87 -3.09
CA LEU A 835 12.88 52.78 -2.32
C LEU A 835 12.65 53.05 -0.83
N SER A 836 12.36 52.00 -0.05
CA SER A 836 12.34 52.13 1.41
C SER A 836 13.74 51.83 1.96
N TYR A 837 14.11 52.49 3.06
CA TYR A 837 15.38 52.22 3.73
C TYR A 837 15.49 50.76 4.21
N GLU A 838 14.37 50.16 4.60
CA GLU A 838 14.31 48.77 5.07
C GLU A 838 14.67 47.78 3.95
N VAL A 839 14.15 47.98 2.72
CA VAL A 839 14.50 47.15 1.55
C VAL A 839 16.00 47.21 1.26
N LEU A 840 16.60 48.40 1.28
CA LEU A 840 18.03 48.58 0.98
C LEU A 840 18.92 47.89 2.00
N LEU A 841 18.64 48.11 3.29
CA LEU A 841 19.41 47.48 4.37
C LEU A 841 19.25 45.97 4.38
N GLU A 842 18.05 45.47 4.11
CA GLU A 842 17.79 44.02 4.09
C GLU A 842 18.50 43.35 2.90
N ILE A 843 18.47 43.93 1.70
CA ILE A 843 19.22 43.39 0.55
C ILE A 843 20.72 43.36 0.85
N LEU A 844 21.29 44.43 1.40
CA LEU A 844 22.71 44.46 1.76
C LEU A 844 23.06 43.38 2.79
N ASN A 845 22.33 43.34 3.90
CA ASN A 845 22.66 42.48 5.04
C ASN A 845 22.37 41.00 4.76
N THR A 846 21.25 40.71 4.07
CA THR A 846 20.75 39.35 3.90
C THR A 846 21.22 38.73 2.59
N VAL A 847 21.41 39.51 1.51
CA VAL A 847 21.83 38.99 0.20
C VAL A 847 23.33 39.23 -0.03
N PHE A 848 23.79 40.48 -0.10
CA PHE A 848 25.16 40.77 -0.55
C PHE A 848 26.24 40.34 0.46
N LEU A 849 25.97 40.48 1.76
CA LEU A 849 26.93 40.09 2.81
C LEU A 849 26.81 38.63 3.26
N ASN A 850 25.93 37.85 2.64
CA ASN A 850 25.67 36.47 3.05
C ASN A 850 26.13 35.48 1.99
N ASN A 851 27.01 34.56 2.41
CA ASN A 851 27.55 33.48 1.60
C ASN A 851 26.49 32.56 0.95
N GLN A 852 25.27 32.50 1.49
CA GLN A 852 24.18 31.71 0.91
C GLN A 852 23.71 32.25 -0.45
N TYR A 853 23.84 33.55 -0.70
CA TYR A 853 23.34 34.22 -1.90
C TYR A 853 24.45 34.63 -2.87
N VAL A 854 25.59 33.93 -2.82
CA VAL A 854 26.73 34.18 -3.72
C VAL A 854 26.31 34.14 -5.19
N GLY A 855 25.54 33.15 -5.62
CA GLY A 855 25.10 33.06 -7.02
C GLY A 855 24.18 34.22 -7.44
N VAL A 856 23.34 34.74 -6.53
CA VAL A 856 22.52 35.93 -6.78
C VAL A 856 23.40 37.17 -6.89
N SER A 857 24.38 37.30 -6.00
CA SER A 857 25.34 38.41 -5.98
C SER A 857 26.24 38.40 -7.22
N ASP A 858 26.67 37.23 -7.69
CA ASP A 858 27.42 37.05 -8.94
C ASP A 858 26.63 37.61 -10.13
N PHE A 859 25.36 37.23 -10.29
CA PHE A 859 24.53 37.77 -11.37
C PHE A 859 24.25 39.27 -11.19
N PHE A 860 24.03 39.73 -9.96
CA PHE A 860 23.76 41.14 -9.69
C PHE A 860 24.97 42.03 -9.99
N GLU A 861 26.19 41.60 -9.65
CA GLU A 861 27.44 42.26 -10.04
C GLU A 861 27.53 42.39 -11.58
N LYS A 862 27.22 41.30 -12.32
CA LYS A 862 27.20 41.33 -13.80
C LYS A 862 26.10 42.21 -14.38
N ILE A 863 24.96 42.35 -13.71
CA ILE A 863 23.91 43.31 -14.11
C ILE A 863 24.45 44.75 -13.97
N LEU A 864 25.14 45.07 -12.87
CA LEU A 864 25.69 46.41 -12.63
C LEU A 864 26.85 46.78 -13.55
N GLU A 865 27.70 45.82 -13.93
CA GLU A 865 28.78 46.04 -14.90
C GLU A 865 28.25 46.62 -16.23
N ILE A 866 27.05 46.21 -16.63
CA ILE A 866 26.41 46.68 -17.86
C ILE A 866 25.60 47.94 -17.63
N ASN A 867 24.85 48.01 -16.52
CA ASN A 867 23.93 49.09 -16.22
C ASN A 867 24.61 50.23 -15.45
N GLN A 868 25.67 50.80 -16.02
CA GLN A 868 26.39 51.94 -15.43
C GLN A 868 25.80 53.30 -15.82
N ASP A 869 24.47 53.39 -16.03
CA ASP A 869 23.82 54.67 -16.17
C ASP A 869 24.08 55.49 -14.90
N LYS A 870 24.89 56.55 -15.07
CA LYS A 870 25.41 57.36 -13.95
C LYS A 870 24.28 57.96 -13.12
N ASP A 871 23.16 58.31 -13.74
CA ASP A 871 22.04 58.96 -13.03
C ASP A 871 21.28 57.94 -12.18
N ILE A 872 21.05 56.73 -12.69
CA ILE A 872 20.35 55.66 -11.96
C ILE A 872 21.21 55.14 -10.81
N VAL A 873 22.48 54.81 -11.09
CA VAL A 873 23.41 54.26 -10.09
C VAL A 873 23.70 55.29 -9.00
N SER A 874 23.92 56.56 -9.36
CA SER A 874 24.12 57.64 -8.39
C SER A 874 22.91 57.82 -7.48
N ARG A 875 21.69 57.82 -8.04
CA ARG A 875 20.44 57.90 -7.26
C ARG A 875 20.33 56.77 -6.24
N ILE A 876 20.53 55.52 -6.66
CA ILE A 876 20.45 54.37 -5.75
C ILE A 876 21.54 54.45 -4.67
N SER A 877 22.75 54.89 -5.04
CA SER A 877 23.85 55.07 -4.09
C SER A 877 23.58 56.15 -3.05
N MET A 878 22.92 57.26 -3.43
CA MET A 878 22.48 58.28 -2.48
C MET A 878 21.44 57.74 -1.49
N GLU A 879 20.48 56.93 -1.96
CA GLU A 879 19.49 56.28 -1.09
C GLU A 879 20.15 55.30 -0.11
N TYR A 880 21.16 54.53 -0.55
CA TYR A 880 21.98 53.71 0.35
C TYR A 880 22.70 54.56 1.39
N ASN A 881 23.33 55.67 1.01
CA ASN A 881 23.97 56.56 1.97
C ASN A 881 22.98 57.08 3.04
N LEU A 882 21.78 57.49 2.63
CA LEU A 882 20.74 57.91 3.57
C LEU A 882 20.34 56.77 4.52
N ALA A 883 20.12 55.56 3.99
CA ALA A 883 19.75 54.39 4.79
C ALA A 883 20.85 53.98 5.79
N LEU A 884 22.10 53.89 5.33
CA LEU A 884 23.25 53.47 6.12
C LEU A 884 23.60 54.51 7.19
N THR A 885 23.52 55.81 6.86
CA THR A 885 23.78 56.91 7.82
C THR A 885 22.70 56.93 8.90
N LYS A 886 21.44 56.71 8.54
CA LYS A 886 20.32 56.70 9.49
C LYS A 886 20.48 55.65 10.60
N VAL A 887 21.09 54.52 10.31
CA VAL A 887 21.31 53.43 11.28
C VAL A 887 22.75 53.34 11.79
N ASN A 888 23.63 54.29 11.41
CA ASN A 888 25.06 54.24 11.69
C ASN A 888 25.66 52.85 11.37
N TRP A 889 25.40 52.37 10.16
CA TRP A 889 25.70 51.00 9.77
C TRP A 889 27.20 50.71 9.78
N ARG A 890 27.63 49.70 10.55
CA ARG A 890 29.04 49.26 10.62
C ARG A 890 29.09 47.74 10.71
N ARG A 891 29.41 47.06 9.60
CA ARG A 891 29.61 45.61 9.57
C ARG A 891 30.71 45.24 8.59
N ASP A 892 31.25 44.04 8.76
CA ASP A 892 32.27 43.45 7.90
C ASP A 892 31.77 43.29 6.45
N ILE A 893 32.55 43.77 5.49
CA ILE A 893 32.30 43.63 4.04
C ILE A 893 33.36 42.79 3.32
N SER A 894 34.23 42.11 4.08
CA SER A 894 35.35 41.30 3.59
C SER A 894 34.93 40.31 2.50
N LEU A 895 33.71 39.78 2.59
CA LEU A 895 33.14 38.88 1.58
C LEU A 895 33.04 39.55 0.20
N LEU A 896 32.58 40.80 0.13
CA LEU A 896 32.47 41.54 -1.13
C LEU A 896 33.85 41.79 -1.74
N CYS A 897 34.83 42.10 -0.89
CA CYS A 897 36.20 42.33 -1.32
C CYS A 897 36.87 41.05 -1.82
N PHE A 898 36.69 39.95 -1.10
CA PHE A 898 37.23 38.63 -1.46
C PHE A 898 36.69 38.12 -2.80
N ARG A 899 35.48 38.54 -3.18
CA ARG A 899 34.82 38.14 -4.43
C ARG A 899 35.00 39.14 -5.57
N GLU A 900 35.75 40.21 -5.35
CA GLU A 900 35.92 41.31 -6.32
C GLU A 900 34.58 41.94 -6.77
N TYR A 901 33.60 42.06 -5.88
CA TYR A 901 32.29 42.68 -6.19
C TYR A 901 32.36 44.22 -6.18
N ILE A 902 33.21 44.76 -7.05
CA ILE A 902 33.52 46.19 -7.12
C ILE A 902 32.30 47.05 -7.48
N CYS A 903 31.39 46.57 -8.33
CA CYS A 903 30.21 47.30 -8.75
C CYS A 903 29.17 47.36 -7.62
N ILE A 904 28.95 46.26 -6.88
CA ILE A 904 28.11 46.26 -5.67
C ILE A 904 28.70 47.21 -4.61
N ILE A 905 30.01 47.13 -4.35
CA ILE A 905 30.68 48.02 -3.40
C ILE A 905 30.49 49.49 -3.81
N LYS A 906 30.69 49.81 -5.08
CA LYS A 906 30.45 51.16 -5.63
C LYS A 906 29.01 51.60 -5.45
N LEU A 907 28.04 50.76 -5.79
CA LEU A 907 26.63 51.08 -5.66
C LEU A 907 26.28 51.44 -4.21
N VAL A 908 26.72 50.63 -3.26
CA VAL A 908 26.33 50.75 -1.85
C VAL A 908 27.11 51.85 -1.12
N PHE A 909 28.43 51.97 -1.37
CA PHE A 909 29.32 52.72 -0.49
C PHE A 909 29.95 53.99 -1.08
N SER A 910 29.83 54.27 -2.39
CA SER A 910 30.50 55.45 -3.00
C SER A 910 30.15 56.79 -2.35
N ASN A 911 28.96 56.92 -1.73
CA ASN A 911 28.53 58.14 -1.06
C ASN A 911 28.47 57.99 0.47
N TYR A 912 28.91 56.85 1.02
CA TYR A 912 28.72 56.55 2.43
C TYR A 912 29.76 57.21 3.32
N THR A 913 29.30 58.09 4.21
CA THR A 913 30.17 58.94 5.04
C THR A 913 31.06 58.19 6.03
N PHE A 914 30.68 56.98 6.46
CA PHE A 914 31.47 56.16 7.40
C PHE A 914 32.15 54.96 6.70
N PHE A 915 32.37 55.02 5.39
CA PHE A 915 32.99 53.90 4.65
C PHE A 915 34.39 53.56 5.15
N ALA A 916 35.19 54.56 5.54
CA ALA A 916 36.51 54.38 6.15
C ALA A 916 36.45 53.51 7.43
N ASP A 917 35.42 53.70 8.26
CA ASP A 917 35.24 52.93 9.49
C ASP A 917 34.89 51.46 9.18
N VAL A 918 34.14 51.21 8.10
CA VAL A 918 33.77 49.86 7.64
C VAL A 918 34.98 49.08 7.12
N LEU A 919 35.89 49.75 6.40
CA LEU A 919 37.10 49.13 5.82
C LEU A 919 38.10 48.62 6.86
N ASN A 920 38.02 49.12 8.09
CA ASN A 920 38.88 48.74 9.21
C ASN A 920 38.27 47.67 10.13
N ILE A 921 37.05 47.18 9.83
CA ILE A 921 36.42 46.13 10.63
C ILE A 921 37.07 44.80 10.27
N GLU A 922 37.78 44.19 11.21
CA GLU A 922 38.35 42.86 11.02
C GLU A 922 37.26 41.80 10.90
N SER A 923 37.42 40.92 9.92
CA SER A 923 36.61 39.71 9.79
C SER A 923 36.94 38.70 10.91
N MET A 924 36.17 37.61 10.99
CA MET A 924 36.46 36.50 11.92
C MET A 924 37.83 35.84 11.68
N SER A 925 38.46 36.05 10.52
CA SER A 925 39.81 35.59 10.19
C SER A 925 40.92 36.60 10.58
N GLY A 926 40.58 37.76 11.16
CA GLY A 926 41.53 38.81 11.51
C GLY A 926 41.98 39.69 10.34
N GLU A 927 41.48 39.42 9.13
CA GLU A 927 41.74 40.25 7.95
C GLU A 927 40.63 41.28 7.79
N ALA A 928 40.99 42.55 7.58
CA ALA A 928 40.05 43.62 7.25
C ALA A 928 39.79 43.65 5.73
N PRO A 929 38.65 44.21 5.27
CA PRO A 929 38.33 44.38 3.85
C PRO A 929 39.47 45.00 3.03
N LEU A 930 40.21 45.94 3.62
CA LEU A 930 41.39 46.57 3.02
C LEU A 930 42.53 45.59 2.74
N HIS A 931 42.80 44.65 3.65
CA HIS A 931 43.85 43.64 3.45
C HIS A 931 43.49 42.69 2.30
N ILE A 932 42.20 42.35 2.19
CA ILE A 932 41.69 41.45 1.17
C ILE A 932 41.66 42.15 -0.21
N SER A 933 41.38 43.46 -0.26
CA SER A 933 41.34 44.18 -1.53
C SER A 933 42.68 44.24 -2.25
N CYS A 934 43.80 44.13 -1.54
CA CYS A 934 45.14 44.11 -2.14
C CYS A 934 45.36 42.90 -3.09
N LEU A 935 44.52 41.86 -3.02
CA LEU A 935 44.52 40.74 -3.96
C LEU A 935 43.98 41.14 -5.35
N TYR A 936 43.29 42.29 -5.45
CA TYR A 936 42.58 42.74 -6.65
C TYR A 936 42.91 44.21 -6.96
N PRO A 937 43.82 44.49 -7.90
CA PRO A 937 44.33 45.85 -8.17
C PRO A 937 43.25 46.90 -8.53
N SER A 938 42.16 46.46 -9.18
CA SER A 938 41.01 47.28 -9.56
C SER A 938 40.22 47.78 -8.35
N LEU A 939 40.02 46.90 -7.37
CA LEU A 939 39.28 47.13 -6.14
C LEU A 939 40.12 47.90 -5.13
N ASP A 940 41.38 47.53 -4.96
CA ASP A 940 42.35 48.23 -4.11
C ASP A 940 42.43 49.72 -4.46
N LYS A 941 42.63 50.02 -5.74
CA LYS A 941 42.67 51.39 -6.25
C LYS A 941 41.39 52.18 -5.95
N TYR A 942 40.23 51.53 -5.98
CA TYR A 942 38.96 52.18 -5.67
C TYR A 942 38.82 52.44 -4.16
N ILE A 943 39.10 51.44 -3.33
CA ILE A 943 39.01 51.52 -1.87
C ILE A 943 39.98 52.58 -1.31
N VAL A 944 41.22 52.60 -1.80
CA VAL A 944 42.23 53.61 -1.42
C VAL A 944 41.80 55.02 -1.82
N LYS A 945 41.12 55.17 -2.96
CA LYS A 945 40.67 56.48 -3.46
C LYS A 945 39.46 57.05 -2.70
N GLU A 946 38.49 56.20 -2.35
CA GLU A 946 37.19 56.65 -1.80
C GLU A 946 37.11 56.57 -0.26
N GLY A 947 38.00 55.83 0.41
CA GLY A 947 37.85 55.51 1.84
C GLY A 947 39.05 55.81 2.74
N LEU A 948 40.22 56.21 2.23
CA LEU A 948 41.43 56.40 3.04
C LEU A 948 42.03 57.80 2.86
N ASP A 949 42.11 58.55 3.96
CA ASP A 949 43.15 59.57 4.11
C ASP A 949 44.47 58.83 4.36
N VAL A 950 45.23 58.62 3.29
CA VAL A 950 46.52 57.90 3.24
C VAL A 950 47.63 58.55 4.09
N ASN A 951 47.31 59.55 4.93
CA ASN A 951 48.25 60.26 5.79
C ASN A 951 48.11 59.98 7.29
N LYS A 952 47.23 59.06 7.73
CA LYS A 952 47.09 58.76 9.17
C LYS A 952 47.94 57.55 9.56
N ALA A 953 49.09 57.82 10.19
CA ALA A 953 49.90 56.82 10.86
C ALA A 953 49.13 56.22 12.06
N ASP A 954 49.28 54.91 12.29
CA ASP A 954 48.85 54.30 13.54
C ASP A 954 49.77 54.73 14.71
N GLU A 955 49.39 54.41 15.95
CA GLU A 955 50.17 54.74 17.16
C GLU A 955 51.58 54.09 17.17
N ASN A 956 51.90 53.23 16.20
CA ASN A 956 53.20 52.56 16.04
C ASN A 956 54.03 53.10 14.85
N SER A 957 53.58 54.15 14.16
CA SER A 957 54.33 54.79 13.06
C SER A 957 54.66 53.85 11.88
N LEU A 958 53.76 52.95 11.49
CA LEU A 958 53.92 52.14 10.27
C LEU A 958 52.89 52.49 9.20
N THR A 959 53.33 53.26 8.21
CA THR A 959 52.60 53.46 6.95
C THR A 959 52.99 52.34 5.98
N TYR A 960 52.11 51.35 5.76
CA TYR A 960 52.27 50.43 4.63
C TYR A 960 51.40 50.90 3.45
N ILE A 961 52.00 51.70 2.58
CA ILE A 961 51.57 51.82 1.18
C ILE A 961 52.78 51.47 0.34
N THR A 962 52.85 50.23 -0.13
CA THR A 962 53.48 49.88 -1.41
C THR A 962 53.13 48.44 -1.77
N CYS A 963 52.31 48.26 -2.80
CA CYS A 963 52.48 47.17 -3.76
C CYS A 963 52.37 47.79 -5.16
N THR A 964 53.49 47.79 -5.88
CA THR A 964 53.63 48.11 -7.31
C THR A 964 52.84 47.15 -8.18
#